data_AF-A0A933IL33-F1
#
_entry.id   AF-A0A933IL33-F1
#
_cell.length_a   1.000
_cell.length_b   1.000
_cell.length_c   1.000
_cell.angle_alpha   90.00
_cell.angle_beta   90.00
_cell.angle_gamma   90.00
#
_symmetry.space_group_name_H-M   'P 1'
#
loop_
_entity.id
_entity.type
_entity.pdbx_description
1 polymer ?
#
loop_
_entity_poly.entity_id
_entity_poly.type
_entity_poly.pdbx_seq_one_letter_code
_entity_poly.pdbx_strand_id
1 'polypeptide(L)'
;MTGLLVLAAWAFLAWLIVKALRNGFIGRKEKTPAGPEPDDDILIRVSAGSGGDTYRIPPEPGISEECWMSPGREVTVQGYSIPGGMIYVGERLTSLNGHMIEPALINPALPVDDRVSDPEGSSFGYWPSYSRIPPHARATYLGWLARGRKDPYIGIGYVFLFFYGVERRCLADAGKSEHAGGEREALGKEVERLLSIYGNHHAFRRYASSFLDYLDLSSAAGEKPVARQPPSMQTFREMPARLKFGLARMAAERIPVPAEWALTWVLSHQETKLRTPAKRCEGEFRALFKIRYEERFGEGMMLESTGPPLTLTYKPASASFGREVAASTPFCDVSTAKAPIRPLAELVTSCQEELDGYSRLLGREPDAGGGLPALALLPTPLLSRADMEESSEFRGWLDEQLGGKDLIAADAREFVRRWPVRQADRMLKREHVLLVQLLEKWRLGLEPDPRFAGPCLRAKGRVMLFRVGDNGSHAPSEEYLSARMLLHLAVLAFGPAGGASEDDMRSLEGFLSRSLGLTSGEEIRLWAHYKWLLDDPSVFGRISKRVETLPEPDRLRIGRALDSLASSDGGVRPSEVCVLTRIYHVLGLDPGKFRIRTDAPAHPIVPCEGMADLRTAEIPAVQREETNGILLDMHRLRMIREDTAKVSALLADVFCEEEDVVTPVASQEQLVAGLDLAHSALLKALADKESWPREEFEDLAARWGLLPEGALEILNEAAWDSVGEALCGDEDPIRLDRTVLEEMFT
;
A
#
# COMPACT_ATOMS: atom_id res chain seq x y z
N MET A 1 34.16 -31.41 25.68
CA MET A 1 33.09 -32.41 25.90
C MET A 1 32.36 -32.28 27.25
N THR A 2 32.69 -31.30 28.11
CA THR A 2 32.09 -31.16 29.46
C THR A 2 30.92 -30.16 29.53
N GLY A 3 30.85 -29.14 28.66
CA GLY A 3 29.76 -28.15 28.67
C GLY A 3 28.40 -28.66 28.18
N LEU A 4 28.40 -29.54 27.16
CA LEU A 4 27.18 -30.11 26.59
C LEU A 4 26.48 -31.10 27.54
N LEU A 5 27.26 -31.82 28.35
CA LEU A 5 26.74 -32.73 29.39
C LEU A 5 26.12 -31.95 30.56
N VAL A 6 26.65 -30.76 30.88
CA VAL A 6 26.10 -29.89 31.93
C VAL A 6 24.78 -29.28 31.48
N LEU A 7 24.68 -28.82 30.23
CA LEU A 7 23.42 -28.32 29.66
C LEU A 7 22.35 -29.42 29.55
N ALA A 8 22.72 -30.64 29.17
CA ALA A 8 21.81 -31.78 29.15
C ALA A 8 21.35 -32.17 30.57
N ALA A 9 22.23 -32.09 31.58
CA ALA A 9 21.88 -32.34 32.98
C ALA A 9 20.93 -31.27 33.53
N TRP A 10 21.13 -30.00 33.20
CA TRP A 10 20.23 -28.91 33.60
C TRP A 10 18.87 -28.99 32.89
N ALA A 11 18.84 -29.33 31.60
CA ALA A 11 17.58 -29.55 30.88
C ALA A 11 16.81 -30.76 31.44
N PHE A 12 17.51 -31.83 31.83
CA PHE A 12 16.90 -33.00 32.46
C PHE A 12 16.41 -32.69 33.88
N LEU A 13 17.13 -31.87 34.64
CA LEU A 13 16.71 -31.40 35.97
C LEU A 13 15.49 -30.49 35.89
N ALA A 14 15.46 -29.56 34.93
CA ALA A 14 14.32 -28.68 34.67
C ALA A 14 13.09 -29.50 34.22
N TRP A 15 13.29 -30.51 33.36
CA TRP A 15 12.24 -31.43 32.95
C TRP A 15 11.72 -32.27 34.13
N LEU A 16 12.59 -32.73 35.03
CA LEU A 16 12.20 -33.43 36.26
C LEU A 16 11.42 -32.53 37.23
N ILE A 17 11.77 -31.25 37.36
CA ILE A 17 11.05 -30.28 38.18
C ILE A 17 9.67 -29.99 37.59
N VAL A 18 9.58 -29.77 36.28
CA VAL A 18 8.29 -29.56 35.59
C VAL A 18 7.42 -30.82 35.67
N LYS A 19 8.01 -32.02 35.57
CA LYS A 19 7.29 -33.30 35.74
C LYS A 19 6.86 -33.55 37.19
N ALA A 20 7.66 -33.15 38.17
CA ALA A 20 7.31 -33.23 39.59
C ALA A 20 6.20 -32.24 39.97
N LEU A 21 6.22 -31.02 39.42
CA LEU A 21 5.18 -30.02 39.59
C LEU A 21 3.87 -30.42 38.89
N ARG A 22 3.97 -31.04 37.71
CA ARG A 22 2.80 -31.55 36.97
C ARG A 22 2.18 -32.81 37.61
N ASN A 23 2.98 -33.62 38.30
CA ASN A 23 2.49 -34.78 39.07
C ASN A 23 2.10 -34.44 40.52
N GLY A 24 2.50 -33.28 41.05
CA GLY A 24 2.15 -32.82 42.40
C GLY A 24 0.73 -32.28 42.56
N PHE A 25 0.04 -31.97 41.46
CA PHE A 25 -1.33 -31.43 41.48
C PHE A 25 -2.44 -32.45 41.21
N ILE A 26 -2.10 -33.73 41.06
CA ILE A 26 -3.08 -34.82 40.93
C ILE A 26 -2.77 -35.87 41.99
N GLY A 27 -3.38 -35.73 43.18
CA GLY A 27 -3.41 -36.83 44.15
C GLY A 27 -3.75 -36.45 45.59
N ARG A 28 -5.05 -36.34 45.91
CA ARG A 28 -5.56 -36.93 47.16
C ARG A 28 -7.00 -37.43 46.97
N LYS A 29 -7.12 -38.62 46.38
CA LYS A 29 -8.15 -39.60 46.74
C LYS A 29 -7.46 -40.96 46.80
N GLU A 30 -7.44 -41.51 48.00
CA GLU A 30 -6.87 -42.82 48.32
C GLU A 30 -7.55 -43.93 47.50
N LYS A 31 -6.74 -44.84 46.94
CA LYS A 31 -7.14 -46.20 46.57
C LYS A 31 -6.88 -47.10 47.79
N THR A 32 -7.62 -48.18 48.03
CA THR A 32 -7.45 -49.54 47.45
C THR A 32 -8.56 -50.46 48.04
N PRO A 33 -8.87 -51.69 47.54
CA PRO A 33 -8.69 -52.34 46.23
C PRO A 33 -10.04 -52.83 45.61
N ALA A 34 -9.94 -53.43 44.42
CA ALA A 34 -11.05 -53.87 43.57
C ALA A 34 -11.60 -55.29 43.83
N GLY A 35 -12.88 -55.46 43.46
CA GLY A 35 -13.54 -56.72 43.02
C GLY A 35 -14.91 -56.96 43.67
N PRO A 36 -15.84 -57.73 43.05
CA PRO A 36 -16.23 -57.86 41.63
C PRO A 36 -17.59 -57.19 41.34
N GLU A 37 -18.02 -57.14 40.06
CA GLU A 37 -19.38 -56.73 39.67
C GLU A 37 -20.47 -57.53 40.40
N PRO A 38 -21.61 -56.90 40.69
CA PRO A 38 -22.87 -57.58 40.47
C PRO A 38 -23.88 -56.72 39.71
N ASP A 39 -24.56 -57.38 38.76
CA ASP A 39 -25.98 -57.18 38.47
C ASP A 39 -26.75 -56.91 39.76
N ASP A 40 -27.62 -55.89 39.77
CA ASP A 40 -28.94 -56.02 40.38
C ASP A 40 -29.81 -54.79 40.06
N ASP A 41 -30.95 -55.09 39.45
CA ASP A 41 -32.14 -54.24 39.36
C ASP A 41 -32.52 -53.68 40.73
N ILE A 42 -32.28 -52.40 40.96
CA ILE A 42 -32.91 -51.71 42.11
C ILE A 42 -34.29 -51.22 41.69
N LEU A 43 -35.27 -52.09 41.90
CA LEU A 43 -36.68 -51.78 42.02
C LEU A 43 -36.90 -50.80 43.19
N ILE A 44 -37.09 -49.51 42.87
CA ILE A 44 -37.59 -48.54 43.85
C ILE A 44 -39.10 -48.79 44.04
N ARG A 45 -39.44 -49.41 45.17
CA ARG A 45 -40.82 -49.60 45.62
C ARG A 45 -41.34 -48.27 46.19
N VAL A 46 -42.24 -47.61 45.47
CA VAL A 46 -42.95 -46.42 45.95
C VAL A 46 -44.11 -46.88 46.85
N SER A 47 -44.03 -46.57 48.14
CA SER A 47 -45.13 -46.74 49.10
C SER A 47 -46.15 -45.62 48.88
N ALA A 48 -47.36 -45.95 48.46
CA ALA A 48 -48.47 -45.01 48.38
C ALA A 48 -48.92 -44.62 49.80
N GLY A 49 -48.43 -43.48 50.29
CA GLY A 49 -49.05 -42.76 51.39
C GLY A 49 -50.32 -42.09 50.90
N SER A 50 -51.44 -42.43 51.54
CA SER A 50 -52.75 -41.80 51.35
C SER A 50 -52.69 -40.30 51.71
N GLY A 51 -52.33 -39.48 50.73
CA GLY A 51 -52.45 -38.02 50.76
C GLY A 51 -52.66 -37.58 49.31
N GLY A 52 -53.86 -37.07 49.00
CA GLY A 52 -54.24 -36.70 47.65
C GLY A 52 -53.47 -35.49 47.13
N ASP A 53 -52.30 -35.73 46.53
CA ASP A 53 -51.66 -34.79 45.62
C ASP A 53 -51.85 -35.28 44.19
N THR A 54 -52.72 -34.59 43.46
CA THR A 54 -52.89 -34.77 42.03
C THR A 54 -51.59 -34.38 41.33
N TYR A 55 -50.76 -35.36 40.96
CA TYR A 55 -49.72 -35.16 39.95
C TYR A 55 -50.41 -34.84 38.62
N ARG A 56 -50.53 -33.55 38.28
CA ARG A 56 -50.85 -33.13 36.91
C ARG A 56 -49.70 -33.56 36.03
N ILE A 57 -49.98 -34.45 35.07
CA ILE A 57 -49.12 -34.68 33.91
C ILE A 57 -48.74 -33.29 33.37
N PRO A 58 -47.44 -32.97 33.18
CA PRO A 58 -47.07 -31.70 32.57
C PRO A 58 -47.82 -31.58 31.25
N PRO A 59 -48.61 -30.52 31.02
CA PRO A 59 -49.29 -30.34 29.74
C PRO A 59 -48.27 -30.40 28.60
N GLU A 60 -48.69 -31.00 27.49
CA GLU A 60 -47.85 -31.16 26.29
C GLU A 60 -47.24 -29.82 25.88
N PRO A 61 -45.98 -29.81 25.39
CA PRO A 61 -45.37 -28.59 24.90
C PRO A 61 -46.20 -28.00 23.75
N GLY A 62 -46.45 -26.70 23.78
CA GLY A 62 -47.23 -26.04 22.73
C GLY A 62 -46.55 -26.14 21.36
N ILE A 63 -47.37 -26.24 20.32
CA ILE A 63 -46.89 -26.30 18.94
C ILE A 63 -46.45 -24.89 18.52
N SER A 64 -45.27 -24.77 17.88
CA SER A 64 -44.68 -23.47 17.51
C SER A 64 -45.63 -22.58 16.70
N GLU A 65 -46.36 -23.17 15.75
CA GLU A 65 -47.34 -22.47 14.91
C GLU A 65 -48.54 -21.94 15.70
N GLU A 66 -49.03 -22.68 16.70
CA GLU A 66 -50.17 -22.26 17.52
C GLU A 66 -49.82 -21.08 18.42
N CYS A 67 -48.56 -21.00 18.84
CA CYS A 67 -48.05 -19.91 19.65
C CYS A 67 -47.70 -18.67 18.82
N TRP A 68 -47.60 -18.74 17.49
CA TRP A 68 -47.11 -17.65 16.66
C TRP A 68 -48.21 -16.67 16.24
N MET A 69 -47.97 -15.38 16.45
CA MET A 69 -48.81 -14.30 15.94
C MET A 69 -48.15 -13.70 14.69
N SER A 70 -48.73 -13.95 13.51
CA SER A 70 -48.22 -13.50 12.21
C SER A 70 -48.05 -11.98 12.08
N PRO A 71 -47.22 -11.50 11.14
CA PRO A 71 -47.10 -10.08 10.81
C PRO A 71 -48.46 -9.39 10.63
N GLY A 72 -48.68 -8.29 11.35
CA GLY A 72 -49.91 -7.49 11.27
C GLY A 72 -51.13 -8.09 11.98
N ARG A 73 -50.99 -9.25 12.63
CA ARG A 73 -52.05 -9.80 13.49
C ARG A 73 -52.01 -9.12 14.86
N GLU A 74 -53.08 -8.40 15.21
CA GLU A 74 -53.24 -7.81 16.52
C GLU A 74 -53.48 -8.89 17.59
N VAL A 75 -52.80 -8.74 18.74
CA VAL A 75 -52.98 -9.60 19.91
C VAL A 75 -53.02 -8.76 21.18
N THR A 76 -53.91 -9.11 22.11
CA THR A 76 -53.99 -8.48 23.43
C THR A 76 -53.40 -9.41 24.49
N VAL A 77 -52.40 -8.93 25.24
CA VAL A 77 -51.78 -9.68 26.34
C VAL A 77 -51.86 -8.84 27.60
N GLN A 78 -52.56 -9.32 28.63
CA GLN A 78 -52.64 -8.67 29.95
C GLN A 78 -52.99 -7.17 29.87
N GLY A 79 -53.92 -6.80 28.97
CA GLY A 79 -54.38 -5.41 28.78
C GLY A 79 -53.58 -4.58 27.75
N TYR A 80 -52.46 -5.09 27.23
CA TYR A 80 -51.67 -4.43 26.19
C TYR A 80 -52.08 -4.93 24.79
N SER A 81 -52.58 -4.03 23.93
CA SER A 81 -52.82 -4.31 22.50
C SER A 81 -51.53 -4.17 21.71
N ILE A 82 -51.13 -5.24 21.02
CA ILE A 82 -49.91 -5.33 20.21
C ILE A 82 -50.34 -5.49 18.74
N PRO A 83 -50.32 -4.42 17.94
CA PRO A 83 -50.88 -4.43 16.58
C PRO A 83 -49.97 -5.14 15.55
N GLY A 84 -48.67 -5.23 15.83
CA GLY A 84 -47.68 -5.68 14.84
C GLY A 84 -47.50 -7.19 14.71
N GLY A 85 -47.99 -7.98 15.67
CA GLY A 85 -47.67 -9.41 15.77
C GLY A 85 -46.15 -9.67 15.80
N MET A 86 -45.70 -10.68 15.04
CA MET A 86 -44.31 -11.16 14.96
C MET A 86 -43.75 -11.67 16.29
N ILE A 87 -44.61 -12.26 17.13
CA ILE A 87 -44.28 -12.68 18.49
C ILE A 87 -44.88 -14.05 18.80
N TYR A 88 -44.24 -14.77 19.72
CA TYR A 88 -44.78 -16.00 20.28
C TYR A 88 -45.56 -15.70 21.56
N VAL A 89 -46.83 -16.11 21.63
CA VAL A 89 -47.71 -15.96 22.78
C VAL A 89 -48.30 -17.33 23.14
N GLY A 90 -48.13 -17.75 24.39
CA GLY A 90 -48.66 -19.03 24.87
C GLY A 90 -48.10 -19.44 26.23
N GLU A 91 -48.67 -20.47 26.85
CA GLU A 91 -48.26 -20.88 28.20
C GLU A 91 -46.94 -21.68 28.21
N ARG A 92 -46.69 -22.47 27.16
CA ARG A 92 -45.49 -23.30 27.04
C ARG A 92 -45.06 -23.48 25.59
N LEU A 93 -43.78 -23.23 25.34
CA LEU A 93 -43.08 -23.53 24.10
C LEU A 93 -41.65 -23.89 24.48
N THR A 94 -41.19 -25.07 24.09
CA THR A 94 -39.82 -25.53 24.43
C THR A 94 -38.80 -24.84 23.52
N SER A 95 -37.65 -24.49 24.09
CA SER A 95 -36.49 -24.04 23.32
C SER A 95 -36.03 -25.09 22.31
N LEU A 96 -35.33 -24.65 21.25
CA LEU A 96 -34.86 -25.55 20.20
C LEU A 96 -33.79 -26.54 20.68
N ASN A 97 -33.03 -26.17 21.72
CA ASN A 97 -32.08 -27.05 22.40
C ASN A 97 -32.74 -27.99 23.42
N GLY A 98 -34.05 -27.89 23.66
CA GLY A 98 -34.79 -28.78 24.56
C GLY A 98 -34.59 -28.56 26.06
N HIS A 99 -33.75 -27.60 26.47
CA HIS A 99 -33.33 -27.45 27.87
C HIS A 99 -34.07 -26.37 28.66
N MET A 100 -34.89 -25.54 28.01
CA MET A 100 -35.57 -24.42 28.65
C MET A 100 -36.90 -24.06 27.98
N ILE A 101 -37.66 -23.17 28.62
CA ILE A 101 -38.78 -22.48 27.96
C ILE A 101 -38.18 -21.50 26.93
N GLU A 102 -38.80 -21.42 25.76
CA GLU A 102 -38.41 -20.50 24.69
C GLU A 102 -38.25 -19.07 25.23
N PRO A 103 -37.05 -18.46 25.17
CA PRO A 103 -36.80 -17.11 25.67
C PRO A 103 -37.78 -16.05 25.15
N ALA A 104 -38.21 -16.18 23.89
CA ALA A 104 -39.11 -15.26 23.21
C ALA A 104 -40.61 -15.47 23.52
N LEU A 105 -40.98 -16.55 24.24
CA LEU A 105 -42.38 -16.86 24.51
C LEU A 105 -42.97 -15.91 25.55
N ILE A 106 -43.93 -15.10 25.11
CA ILE A 106 -44.76 -14.28 25.98
C ILE A 106 -45.83 -15.18 26.60
N ASN A 107 -45.68 -15.48 27.89
CA ASN A 107 -46.66 -16.26 28.64
C ASN A 107 -47.68 -15.33 29.32
N PRO A 108 -48.96 -15.34 28.90
CA PRO A 108 -50.00 -14.52 29.49
C PRO A 108 -50.30 -14.85 30.96
N ALA A 109 -50.00 -16.06 31.44
CA ALA A 109 -50.25 -16.45 32.82
C ALA A 109 -49.22 -15.89 33.83
N LEU A 110 -48.12 -15.28 33.36
CA LEU A 110 -47.10 -14.71 34.24
C LEU A 110 -47.49 -13.30 34.72
N PRO A 111 -47.21 -12.94 36.00
CA PRO A 111 -47.53 -11.62 36.52
C PRO A 111 -46.85 -10.48 35.75
N VAL A 112 -47.60 -9.39 35.58
CA VAL A 112 -47.19 -8.12 34.97
C VAL A 112 -47.52 -7.01 35.97
N ASP A 113 -46.57 -6.10 36.21
CA ASP A 113 -46.73 -4.98 37.15
C ASP A 113 -46.42 -3.66 36.43
N ASP A 114 -47.45 -2.88 36.12
CA ASP A 114 -47.35 -1.62 35.38
C ASP A 114 -47.06 -0.40 36.28
N ARG A 115 -46.99 -0.61 37.60
CA ARG A 115 -46.73 0.46 38.58
C ARG A 115 -45.28 0.89 38.63
N VAL A 116 -44.37 0.02 38.17
CA VAL A 116 -42.92 0.25 38.14
C VAL A 116 -42.47 0.10 36.70
N SER A 117 -41.70 1.07 36.20
CA SER A 117 -41.12 1.01 34.85
C SER A 117 -39.64 0.70 34.94
N ASP A 118 -39.14 -0.18 34.08
CA ASP A 118 -37.72 -0.48 33.92
C ASP A 118 -37.31 -0.28 32.45
N PRO A 119 -37.38 0.96 31.93
CA PRO A 119 -37.10 1.24 30.52
C PRO A 119 -35.65 0.90 30.16
N GLU A 120 -34.71 1.01 31.10
CA GLU A 120 -33.29 0.72 30.89
C GLU A 120 -32.99 -0.80 30.89
N GLY A 121 -33.87 -1.63 31.44
CA GLY A 121 -33.68 -3.08 31.52
C GLY A 121 -32.64 -3.49 32.57
N SER A 122 -32.49 -2.68 33.63
CA SER A 122 -31.52 -2.88 34.71
C SER A 122 -31.84 -4.10 35.58
N SER A 123 -33.08 -4.59 35.54
CA SER A 123 -33.59 -5.65 36.41
C SER A 123 -33.32 -7.08 35.91
N PHE A 124 -32.66 -7.25 34.75
CA PHE A 124 -32.34 -8.57 34.20
C PHE A 124 -30.97 -8.61 33.52
N GLY A 125 -30.43 -9.82 33.37
CA GLY A 125 -29.10 -10.04 32.82
C GLY A 125 -29.01 -9.97 31.29
N TYR A 126 -27.79 -10.11 30.79
CA TYR A 126 -27.43 -9.96 29.37
C TYR A 126 -28.18 -10.90 28.39
N TRP A 127 -28.63 -12.07 28.85
CA TRP A 127 -29.43 -13.03 28.06
C TRP A 127 -30.85 -13.14 28.63
N PRO A 128 -31.74 -12.18 28.32
CA PRO A 128 -33.07 -12.16 28.90
C PRO A 128 -33.94 -13.33 28.40
N SER A 129 -34.90 -13.73 29.23
CA SER A 129 -35.99 -14.64 28.86
C SER A 129 -37.26 -14.09 29.45
N TYR A 130 -38.34 -14.00 28.66
CA TYR A 130 -39.61 -13.45 29.14
C TYR A 130 -40.11 -14.16 30.41
N SER A 131 -39.91 -15.48 30.49
CA SER A 131 -40.27 -16.28 31.66
C SER A 131 -39.49 -15.91 32.94
N ARG A 132 -38.28 -15.36 32.80
CA ARG A 132 -37.35 -15.08 33.91
C ARG A 132 -37.25 -13.61 34.29
N ILE A 133 -37.58 -12.68 33.38
CA ILE A 133 -37.58 -11.25 33.71
C ILE A 133 -38.68 -10.92 34.74
N PRO A 134 -38.48 -9.93 35.62
CA PRO A 134 -39.46 -9.59 36.65
C PRO A 134 -40.75 -8.97 36.08
N PRO A 135 -41.86 -8.95 36.85
CA PRO A 135 -43.17 -8.46 36.38
C PRO A 135 -43.17 -7.04 35.78
N HIS A 136 -42.38 -6.12 36.34
CA HIS A 136 -42.26 -4.74 35.83
C HIS A 136 -41.49 -4.65 34.51
N ALA A 137 -40.49 -5.51 34.31
CA ALA A 137 -39.80 -5.64 33.04
C ALA A 137 -40.73 -6.26 31.97
N ARG A 138 -41.59 -7.22 32.33
CA ARG A 138 -42.63 -7.73 31.42
C ARG A 138 -43.59 -6.62 31.01
N ALA A 139 -44.05 -5.80 31.95
CA ALA A 139 -44.93 -4.65 31.66
C ALA A 139 -44.26 -3.67 30.69
N THR A 140 -42.98 -3.36 30.94
CA THR A 140 -42.19 -2.47 30.08
C THR A 140 -42.01 -3.06 28.66
N TYR A 141 -41.71 -4.35 28.56
CA TYR A 141 -41.60 -5.06 27.27
C TYR A 141 -42.92 -5.05 26.49
N LEU A 142 -44.04 -5.41 27.13
CA LEU A 142 -45.36 -5.40 26.52
C LEU A 142 -45.77 -3.99 26.09
N GLY A 143 -45.46 -2.97 26.89
CA GLY A 143 -45.67 -1.57 26.55
C GLY A 143 -44.85 -1.12 25.33
N TRP A 144 -43.59 -1.55 25.22
CA TRP A 144 -42.76 -1.28 24.05
C TRP A 144 -43.28 -1.96 22.78
N LEU A 145 -43.74 -3.21 22.87
CA LEU A 145 -44.40 -3.93 21.77
C LEU A 145 -45.69 -3.20 21.33
N ALA A 146 -46.54 -2.81 22.28
CA ALA A 146 -47.79 -2.10 22.03
C ALA A 146 -47.59 -0.75 21.34
N ARG A 147 -46.51 -0.02 21.69
CA ARG A 147 -46.15 1.27 21.06
C ARG A 147 -45.44 1.11 19.71
N GLY A 148 -45.36 -0.10 19.16
CA GLY A 148 -44.83 -0.36 17.82
C GLY A 148 -43.31 -0.47 17.76
N ARG A 149 -42.65 -0.85 18.87
CA ARG A 149 -41.21 -1.20 18.89
C ARG A 149 -40.30 -0.07 18.39
N LYS A 150 -40.62 1.19 18.75
CA LYS A 150 -40.01 2.40 18.14
C LYS A 150 -39.31 3.34 19.11
N ASP A 151 -39.30 3.03 20.41
CA ASP A 151 -38.68 3.87 21.42
C ASP A 151 -37.15 3.72 21.37
N PRO A 152 -36.38 4.74 20.92
CA PRO A 152 -34.93 4.62 20.73
C PRO A 152 -34.15 4.51 22.05
N TYR A 153 -34.78 4.82 23.19
CA TYR A 153 -34.13 4.82 24.51
C TYR A 153 -34.40 3.56 25.32
N ILE A 154 -35.16 2.60 24.78
CA ILE A 154 -35.44 1.35 25.46
C ILE A 154 -34.15 0.53 25.65
N GLY A 155 -34.03 -0.15 26.78
CA GLY A 155 -32.95 -1.06 27.09
C GLY A 155 -32.85 -2.14 26.02
N ILE A 156 -31.65 -2.34 25.48
CA ILE A 156 -31.44 -3.21 24.31
C ILE A 156 -31.87 -4.66 24.54
N GLY A 157 -31.87 -5.14 25.78
CA GLY A 157 -32.31 -6.48 26.12
C GLY A 157 -33.77 -6.76 25.74
N TYR A 158 -34.64 -5.75 25.76
CA TYR A 158 -36.01 -5.86 25.25
C TYR A 158 -36.07 -6.06 23.73
N VAL A 159 -35.19 -5.37 23.00
CA VAL A 159 -35.05 -5.54 21.55
C VAL A 159 -34.54 -6.95 21.22
N PHE A 160 -33.59 -7.47 22.00
CA PHE A 160 -33.10 -8.84 21.87
C PHE A 160 -34.19 -9.88 22.17
N LEU A 161 -35.03 -9.69 23.19
CA LEU A 161 -36.15 -10.60 23.48
C LEU A 161 -37.09 -10.75 22.28
N PHE A 162 -37.41 -9.63 21.61
CA PHE A 162 -38.20 -9.66 20.38
C PHE A 162 -37.43 -10.35 19.23
N PHE A 163 -36.16 -9.98 19.05
CA PHE A 163 -35.29 -10.54 18.02
C PHE A 163 -35.15 -12.06 18.13
N TYR A 164 -35.12 -12.63 19.33
CA TYR A 164 -35.07 -14.09 19.54
C TYR A 164 -36.25 -14.82 18.89
N GLY A 165 -37.44 -14.23 18.92
CA GLY A 165 -38.63 -14.78 18.25
C GLY A 165 -38.48 -14.75 16.73
N VAL A 166 -37.97 -13.62 16.20
CA VAL A 166 -37.68 -13.49 14.77
C VAL A 166 -36.64 -14.51 14.31
N GLU A 167 -35.55 -14.69 15.06
CA GLU A 167 -34.53 -15.70 14.77
C GLU A 167 -35.13 -17.10 14.72
N ARG A 168 -35.90 -17.49 15.74
CA ARG A 168 -36.56 -18.79 15.78
C ARG A 168 -37.45 -19.01 14.57
N ARG A 169 -38.29 -18.02 14.24
CA ARG A 169 -39.24 -18.11 13.12
C ARG A 169 -38.53 -18.31 11.80
N CYS A 170 -37.51 -17.48 11.52
CA CYS A 170 -36.79 -17.51 10.25
C CYS A 170 -35.84 -18.71 10.12
N LEU A 171 -35.17 -19.13 11.19
CA LEU A 171 -34.09 -20.13 11.11
C LEU A 171 -34.55 -21.56 11.38
N ALA A 172 -35.55 -21.75 12.27
CA ALA A 172 -36.01 -23.08 12.66
C ALA A 172 -37.40 -23.41 12.09
N ASP A 173 -38.38 -22.52 12.27
CA ASP A 173 -39.76 -22.82 11.88
C ASP A 173 -39.93 -22.80 10.36
N ALA A 174 -39.26 -21.89 9.65
CA ALA A 174 -39.25 -21.84 8.19
C ALA A 174 -38.71 -23.11 7.49
N GLY A 175 -37.90 -23.92 8.19
CA GLY A 175 -37.46 -25.22 7.69
C GLY A 175 -38.51 -26.34 7.83
N LYS A 176 -39.58 -26.09 8.61
CA LYS A 176 -40.65 -27.05 8.93
C LYS A 176 -42.00 -26.67 8.34
N SER A 177 -42.16 -25.41 7.91
CA SER A 177 -43.44 -24.83 7.50
C SER A 177 -43.23 -23.83 6.37
N GLU A 178 -43.91 -24.04 5.24
CA GLU A 178 -43.91 -23.10 4.11
C GLU A 178 -44.50 -21.74 4.52
N HIS A 179 -45.48 -21.74 5.43
CA HIS A 179 -46.06 -20.51 5.96
C HIS A 179 -45.02 -19.66 6.69
N ALA A 180 -44.21 -20.28 7.56
CA ALA A 180 -43.10 -19.61 8.24
C ALA A 180 -42.01 -19.17 7.24
N GLY A 181 -41.77 -19.94 6.18
CA GLY A 181 -40.87 -19.56 5.08
C GLY A 181 -41.30 -18.28 4.36
N GLY A 182 -42.60 -18.14 4.06
CA GLY A 182 -43.18 -16.97 3.40
C GLY A 182 -43.12 -15.67 4.22
N GLU A 183 -42.95 -15.75 5.55
CA GLU A 183 -42.86 -14.58 6.43
C GLU A 183 -41.43 -14.00 6.52
N ARG A 184 -40.41 -14.70 6.01
CA ARG A 184 -38.99 -14.30 6.14
C ARG A 184 -38.69 -12.90 5.62
N GLU A 185 -39.28 -12.51 4.50
CA GLU A 185 -39.05 -11.18 3.91
C GLU A 185 -39.61 -10.07 4.82
N ALA A 186 -40.83 -10.23 5.31
CA ALA A 186 -41.46 -9.27 6.21
C ALA A 186 -40.71 -9.13 7.54
N LEU A 187 -40.21 -10.26 8.06
CA LEU A 187 -39.41 -10.30 9.27
C LEU A 187 -38.01 -9.68 9.07
N GLY A 188 -37.40 -9.89 7.91
CA GLY A 188 -36.15 -9.23 7.52
C GLY A 188 -36.29 -7.70 7.49
N LYS A 189 -37.35 -7.19 6.85
CA LYS A 189 -37.68 -5.75 6.82
C LYS A 189 -37.88 -5.17 8.21
N GLU A 190 -38.49 -5.92 9.13
CA GLU A 190 -38.63 -5.48 10.52
C GLU A 190 -37.26 -5.39 11.22
N VAL A 191 -36.35 -6.34 10.98
CA VAL A 191 -34.98 -6.29 11.54
C VAL A 191 -34.19 -5.12 10.96
N GLU A 192 -34.32 -4.81 9.66
CA GLU A 192 -33.74 -3.61 9.04
C GLU A 192 -34.27 -2.33 9.70
N ARG A 193 -35.59 -2.26 9.94
CA ARG A 193 -36.20 -1.14 10.66
C ARG A 193 -35.64 -1.01 12.08
N LEU A 194 -35.50 -2.11 12.81
CA LEU A 194 -34.90 -2.11 14.15
C LEU A 194 -33.43 -1.69 14.09
N LEU A 195 -32.66 -2.11 13.09
CA LEU A 195 -31.28 -1.66 12.87
C LEU A 195 -31.20 -0.15 12.64
N SER A 196 -32.16 0.46 11.95
CA SER A 196 -32.19 1.92 11.75
C SER A 196 -32.41 2.70 13.05
N ILE A 197 -33.04 2.08 14.07
CA ILE A 197 -33.34 2.72 15.36
C ILE A 197 -32.24 2.41 16.39
N TYR A 198 -31.81 1.15 16.47
CA TYR A 198 -30.93 0.63 17.53
C TYR A 198 -29.51 0.30 17.03
N GLY A 199 -29.18 0.62 15.78
CA GLY A 199 -27.90 0.27 15.14
C GLY A 199 -26.66 0.89 15.79
N ASN A 200 -26.84 1.91 16.64
CA ASN A 200 -25.75 2.46 17.45
C ASN A 200 -25.27 1.48 18.53
N HIS A 201 -26.09 0.50 18.93
CA HIS A 201 -25.68 -0.53 19.88
C HIS A 201 -24.86 -1.63 19.18
N HIS A 202 -23.55 -1.65 19.43
CA HIS A 202 -22.59 -2.54 18.75
C HIS A 202 -23.00 -4.02 18.72
N ALA A 203 -23.48 -4.58 19.84
CA ALA A 203 -23.86 -5.99 19.88
C ALA A 203 -25.09 -6.28 19.01
N PHE A 204 -26.09 -5.40 19.02
CA PHE A 204 -27.31 -5.59 18.25
C PHE A 204 -27.03 -5.43 16.76
N ARG A 205 -26.28 -4.37 16.39
CA ARG A 205 -25.81 -4.16 15.02
C ARG A 205 -25.13 -5.41 14.46
N ARG A 206 -24.20 -6.00 15.23
CA ARG A 206 -23.50 -7.21 14.82
C ARG A 206 -24.45 -8.39 14.58
N TYR A 207 -25.29 -8.75 15.55
CA TYR A 207 -26.21 -9.89 15.42
C TYR A 207 -27.25 -9.71 14.33
N ALA A 208 -27.86 -8.52 14.24
CA ALA A 208 -28.90 -8.23 13.26
C ALA A 208 -28.33 -8.14 11.84
N SER A 209 -27.18 -7.51 11.63
CA SER A 209 -26.51 -7.51 10.32
C SER A 209 -26.10 -8.92 9.88
N SER A 210 -25.47 -9.71 10.77
CA SER A 210 -25.12 -11.11 10.45
C SER A 210 -26.36 -11.99 10.17
N PHE A 211 -27.49 -11.71 10.82
CA PHE A 211 -28.75 -12.41 10.57
C PHE A 211 -29.30 -12.10 9.19
N LEU A 212 -29.38 -10.82 8.83
CA LEU A 212 -29.85 -10.39 7.51
C LEU A 212 -28.95 -10.93 6.40
N ASP A 213 -27.62 -10.91 6.60
CA ASP A 213 -26.66 -11.53 5.69
C ASP A 213 -26.96 -13.02 5.50
N TYR A 214 -27.18 -13.76 6.59
CA TYR A 214 -27.49 -15.18 6.50
C TYR A 214 -28.82 -15.44 5.77
N LEU A 215 -29.89 -14.69 6.06
CA LEU A 215 -31.18 -14.85 5.39
C LEU A 215 -31.10 -14.56 3.89
N ASP A 216 -30.41 -13.48 3.53
CA ASP A 216 -30.22 -13.08 2.14
C ASP A 216 -29.41 -14.14 1.38
N LEU A 217 -28.27 -14.58 1.91
CA LEU A 217 -27.41 -15.57 1.26
C LEU A 217 -28.05 -16.96 1.17
N SER A 218 -28.80 -17.38 2.20
CA SER A 218 -29.49 -18.68 2.19
C SER A 218 -30.71 -18.72 1.27
N SER A 219 -31.31 -17.56 0.97
CA SER A 219 -32.44 -17.44 0.03
C SER A 219 -31.95 -17.23 -1.42
N ALA A 220 -30.83 -16.52 -1.61
CA ALA A 220 -30.25 -16.22 -2.92
C ALA A 220 -29.57 -17.41 -3.62
N ALA A 221 -29.57 -18.61 -3.02
CA ALA A 221 -29.03 -19.82 -3.62
C ALA A 221 -29.70 -20.20 -4.98
N GLY A 222 -30.84 -19.58 -5.33
CA GLY A 222 -31.53 -19.76 -6.62
C GLY A 222 -31.68 -18.52 -7.51
N GLU A 223 -31.29 -17.31 -7.08
CA GLU A 223 -31.45 -16.08 -7.87
C GLU A 223 -30.21 -15.79 -8.73
N LYS A 224 -30.34 -15.05 -9.85
CA LYS A 224 -29.25 -14.61 -10.78
C LYS A 224 -28.33 -13.54 -10.17
N PRO A 225 -27.11 -13.32 -10.69
CA PRO A 225 -26.16 -12.38 -10.11
C PRO A 225 -26.62 -10.97 -10.42
N VAL A 226 -27.33 -10.33 -9.50
CA VAL A 226 -27.27 -8.87 -9.45
C VAL A 226 -25.91 -8.53 -8.86
N ALA A 227 -25.16 -7.66 -9.54
CA ALA A 227 -23.90 -7.09 -9.09
C ALA A 227 -24.08 -6.42 -7.71
N ARG A 228 -24.10 -7.22 -6.65
CA ARG A 228 -24.05 -6.75 -5.28
C ARG A 228 -22.62 -6.26 -5.07
N GLN A 229 -22.49 -5.08 -4.47
CA GLN A 229 -21.18 -4.56 -4.10
C GLN A 229 -20.50 -5.54 -3.13
N PRO A 230 -19.17 -5.69 -3.18
CA PRO A 230 -18.48 -6.45 -2.13
C PRO A 230 -18.80 -5.84 -0.76
N PRO A 231 -18.75 -6.62 0.32
CA PRO A 231 -18.95 -6.07 1.66
C PRO A 231 -17.97 -4.92 1.91
N SER A 232 -18.41 -3.89 2.63
CA SER A 232 -17.57 -2.74 2.95
C SER A 232 -16.25 -3.21 3.54
N MET A 233 -15.12 -2.76 3.00
CA MET A 233 -13.80 -3.15 3.50
C MET A 233 -13.62 -2.58 4.91
N GLN A 234 -13.90 -3.42 5.91
CA GLN A 234 -13.45 -3.21 7.27
C GLN A 234 -12.33 -4.21 7.52
N THR A 235 -11.42 -3.92 8.44
CA THR A 235 -10.39 -4.89 8.86
C THR A 235 -11.09 -6.06 9.53
N PHE A 236 -11.45 -7.08 8.76
CA PHE A 236 -12.16 -8.23 9.27
C PHE A 236 -11.15 -9.19 9.91
N ARG A 237 -11.41 -9.66 11.13
CA ARG A 237 -10.65 -10.76 11.73
C ARG A 237 -10.84 -12.07 10.95
N GLU A 238 -11.98 -12.21 10.29
CA GLU A 238 -12.37 -13.36 9.48
C GLU A 238 -13.09 -12.91 8.21
N MET A 239 -12.92 -13.63 7.11
CA MET A 239 -13.54 -13.28 5.84
C MET A 239 -15.08 -13.30 5.92
N PRO A 240 -15.78 -12.20 5.52
CA PRO A 240 -17.24 -12.12 5.58
C PRO A 240 -17.94 -13.21 4.75
N ALA A 241 -19.04 -13.76 5.26
CA ALA A 241 -19.82 -14.79 4.57
C ALA A 241 -20.31 -14.33 3.18
N ARG A 242 -20.69 -13.05 3.04
CA ARG A 242 -21.06 -12.44 1.74
C ARG A 242 -19.92 -12.49 0.73
N LEU A 243 -18.69 -12.26 1.17
CA LEU A 243 -17.52 -12.32 0.31
C LEU A 243 -17.26 -13.76 -0.15
N LYS A 244 -17.26 -14.72 0.78
CA LYS A 244 -17.11 -16.15 0.46
C LYS A 244 -18.16 -16.63 -0.53
N PHE A 245 -19.43 -16.30 -0.29
CA PHE A 245 -20.53 -16.68 -1.16
C PHE A 245 -20.41 -16.06 -2.55
N GLY A 246 -20.09 -14.77 -2.65
CA GLY A 246 -19.93 -14.10 -3.94
C GLY A 246 -18.79 -14.69 -4.76
N LEU A 247 -17.63 -14.96 -4.14
CA LEU A 247 -16.50 -15.61 -4.81
C LEU A 247 -16.83 -17.04 -5.26
N ALA A 248 -17.45 -17.84 -4.38
CA ALA A 248 -17.88 -19.20 -4.69
C ALA A 248 -18.85 -19.24 -5.89
N ARG A 249 -19.77 -18.29 -5.93
CA ARG A 249 -20.74 -18.15 -7.00
C ARG A 249 -20.09 -17.67 -8.30
N MET A 250 -19.20 -16.67 -8.26
CA MET A 250 -18.44 -16.22 -9.44
C MET A 250 -17.63 -17.38 -10.05
N ALA A 251 -17.02 -18.22 -9.22
CA ALA A 251 -16.31 -19.42 -9.66
C ALA A 251 -17.24 -20.45 -10.34
N ALA A 252 -18.41 -20.70 -9.74
CA ALA A 252 -19.40 -21.64 -10.29
C ALA A 252 -20.00 -21.16 -11.62
N GLU A 253 -20.29 -19.87 -11.74
CA GLU A 253 -20.88 -19.25 -12.93
C GLU A 253 -19.85 -18.84 -13.99
N ARG A 254 -18.55 -19.01 -13.71
CA ARG A 254 -17.43 -18.56 -14.56
C ARG A 254 -17.52 -17.07 -14.90
N ILE A 255 -17.79 -16.26 -13.89
CA ILE A 255 -17.76 -14.81 -13.98
C ILE A 255 -16.37 -14.33 -13.49
N PRO A 256 -15.67 -13.47 -14.24
CA PRO A 256 -14.40 -12.93 -13.80
C PRO A 256 -14.58 -12.09 -12.54
N VAL A 257 -13.68 -12.24 -11.57
CA VAL A 257 -13.72 -11.50 -10.30
C VAL A 257 -13.42 -10.02 -10.57
N PRO A 258 -14.32 -9.08 -10.26
CA PRO A 258 -14.04 -7.66 -10.45
C PRO A 258 -12.97 -7.13 -9.47
N ALA A 259 -12.29 -6.04 -9.83
CA ALA A 259 -11.21 -5.45 -9.04
C ALA A 259 -11.60 -5.17 -7.56
N GLU A 260 -12.79 -4.61 -7.30
CA GLU A 260 -13.24 -4.32 -5.94
C GLU A 260 -13.44 -5.59 -5.09
N TRP A 261 -13.90 -6.68 -5.73
CA TRP A 261 -14.05 -7.97 -5.08
C TRP A 261 -12.69 -8.60 -4.79
N ALA A 262 -11.76 -8.54 -5.75
CA ALA A 262 -10.39 -9.01 -5.57
C ALA A 262 -9.66 -8.25 -4.46
N LEU A 263 -9.84 -6.92 -4.39
CA LEU A 263 -9.28 -6.09 -3.33
C LEU A 263 -9.86 -6.48 -1.96
N THR A 264 -11.19 -6.60 -1.86
CA THR A 264 -11.84 -6.99 -0.60
C THR A 264 -11.40 -8.39 -0.16
N TRP A 265 -11.22 -9.30 -1.12
CA TRP A 265 -10.78 -10.67 -0.87
C TRP A 265 -9.35 -10.72 -0.32
N VAL A 266 -8.40 -10.07 -0.98
CA VAL A 266 -7.00 -10.08 -0.54
C VAL A 266 -6.84 -9.40 0.82
N LEU A 267 -7.55 -8.31 1.08
CA LEU A 267 -7.51 -7.62 2.38
C LEU A 267 -8.18 -8.41 3.52
N SER A 268 -9.07 -9.34 3.19
CA SER A 268 -9.69 -10.25 4.18
C SER A 268 -8.83 -11.48 4.46
N HIS A 269 -7.72 -11.67 3.75
CA HIS A 269 -6.84 -12.82 3.91
C HIS A 269 -5.79 -12.55 5.00
N GLN A 270 -5.58 -13.48 5.93
CA GLN A 270 -4.73 -13.29 7.11
C GLN A 270 -3.25 -13.00 6.78
N GLU A 271 -2.79 -13.45 5.62
CA GLU A 271 -1.40 -13.26 5.16
C GLU A 271 -1.16 -11.84 4.60
N THR A 272 -2.20 -11.06 4.30
CA THR A 272 -2.06 -9.73 3.72
C THR A 272 -2.21 -8.65 4.79
N LYS A 273 -1.14 -7.88 5.00
CA LYS A 273 -1.13 -6.72 5.91
C LYS A 273 -0.92 -5.44 5.11
N LEU A 274 -1.76 -4.43 5.39
CA LEU A 274 -1.55 -3.09 4.87
C LEU A 274 -0.47 -2.36 5.68
N ARG A 275 0.52 -1.85 4.97
CA ARG A 275 1.55 -0.92 5.45
C ARG A 275 1.00 0.51 5.48
N THR A 276 1.79 1.42 6.05
CA THR A 276 1.45 2.84 6.19
C THR A 276 0.99 3.52 4.89
N PRO A 277 1.61 3.28 3.71
CA PRO A 277 1.17 3.90 2.46
C PRO A 277 -0.29 3.63 2.08
N ALA A 278 -0.73 2.37 2.17
CA ALA A 278 -2.12 2.02 1.86
C ALA A 278 -3.13 2.52 2.90
N LYS A 279 -2.72 2.65 4.17
CA LYS A 279 -3.59 3.15 5.25
C LYS A 279 -3.77 4.67 5.18
N ARG A 280 -2.68 5.41 4.95
CA ARG A 280 -2.68 6.88 4.87
C ARG A 280 -3.32 7.38 3.58
N CYS A 281 -3.06 6.69 2.47
CA CYS A 281 -3.52 7.06 1.13
C CYS A 281 -4.56 6.05 0.62
N GLU A 282 -5.60 5.78 1.41
CA GLU A 282 -6.56 4.71 1.12
C GLU A 282 -7.28 4.90 -0.24
N GLY A 283 -7.67 6.15 -0.55
CA GLY A 283 -8.35 6.47 -1.80
C GLY A 283 -7.48 6.24 -3.03
N GLU A 284 -6.23 6.70 -2.99
CA GLU A 284 -5.23 6.55 -4.04
C GLU A 284 -4.81 5.07 -4.19
N PHE A 285 -4.64 4.35 -3.07
CA PHE A 285 -4.33 2.93 -3.07
C PHE A 285 -5.41 2.10 -3.75
N ARG A 286 -6.69 2.34 -3.43
CA ARG A 286 -7.82 1.65 -4.07
C ARG A 286 -7.86 1.92 -5.58
N ALA A 287 -7.70 3.18 -5.97
CA ALA A 287 -7.68 3.58 -7.38
C ALA A 287 -6.52 2.94 -8.13
N LEU A 288 -5.31 2.94 -7.54
CA LEU A 288 -4.13 2.33 -8.13
C LEU A 288 -4.28 0.82 -8.26
N PHE A 289 -4.74 0.14 -7.20
CA PHE A 289 -4.98 -1.29 -7.22
C PHE A 289 -5.93 -1.68 -8.35
N LYS A 290 -7.03 -0.93 -8.52
CA LYS A 290 -7.99 -1.17 -9.60
C LYS A 290 -7.33 -1.06 -10.98
N ILE A 291 -6.56 0.00 -11.22
CA ILE A 291 -5.86 0.21 -12.51
C ILE A 291 -4.87 -0.94 -12.77
N ARG A 292 -4.01 -1.25 -11.80
CA ARG A 292 -3.01 -2.32 -11.92
C ARG A 292 -3.66 -3.70 -12.05
N TYR A 293 -4.82 -3.90 -11.45
CA TYR A 293 -5.61 -5.13 -11.57
C TYR A 293 -6.14 -5.31 -12.99
N GLU A 294 -6.75 -4.26 -13.55
CA GLU A 294 -7.28 -4.26 -14.92
C GLU A 294 -6.15 -4.43 -15.95
N GLU A 295 -4.98 -3.82 -15.72
CA GLU A 295 -3.79 -4.02 -16.55
C GLU A 295 -3.29 -5.49 -16.55
N ARG A 296 -3.31 -6.16 -15.38
CA ARG A 296 -2.78 -7.52 -15.21
C ARG A 296 -3.79 -8.61 -15.58
N PHE A 297 -5.08 -8.39 -15.34
CA PHE A 297 -6.13 -9.42 -15.44
C PHE A 297 -7.25 -9.06 -16.42
N GLY A 298 -7.21 -7.91 -17.08
CA GLY A 298 -8.26 -7.46 -18.00
C GLY A 298 -9.61 -7.34 -17.29
N GLU A 299 -10.62 -8.08 -17.77
CA GLU A 299 -11.97 -8.10 -17.19
C GLU A 299 -12.02 -8.74 -15.79
N GLY A 300 -10.98 -9.47 -15.38
CA GLY A 300 -10.81 -10.01 -14.03
C GLY A 300 -10.31 -11.45 -14.00
N MET A 301 -9.96 -11.89 -12.80
CA MET A 301 -9.43 -13.24 -12.56
C MET A 301 -10.54 -14.28 -12.63
N MET A 302 -10.31 -15.35 -13.39
CA MET A 302 -11.20 -16.51 -13.44
C MET A 302 -10.87 -17.48 -12.31
N LEU A 303 -11.87 -17.78 -11.47
CA LEU A 303 -11.73 -18.77 -10.40
C LEU A 303 -12.25 -20.13 -10.84
N GLU A 304 -11.53 -21.18 -10.45
CA GLU A 304 -11.99 -22.55 -10.60
C GLU A 304 -12.90 -22.92 -9.44
N SER A 305 -14.06 -23.52 -9.73
CA SER A 305 -14.96 -24.06 -8.71
C SER A 305 -14.43 -25.40 -8.18
N THR A 306 -13.32 -25.35 -7.46
CA THR A 306 -12.68 -26.50 -6.81
C THR A 306 -12.72 -26.33 -5.29
N GLY A 307 -12.99 -27.41 -4.55
CA GLY A 307 -13.07 -27.38 -3.09
C GLY A 307 -14.38 -27.98 -2.54
N PRO A 308 -14.51 -28.06 -1.20
CA PRO A 308 -15.72 -28.56 -0.56
C PRO A 308 -16.90 -27.58 -0.75
N PRO A 309 -18.16 -28.03 -0.62
CA PRO A 309 -19.31 -27.14 -0.63
C PRO A 309 -19.20 -26.05 0.44
N LEU A 310 -19.42 -24.80 0.05
CA LEU A 310 -19.43 -23.66 0.95
C LEU A 310 -20.58 -23.81 1.95
N THR A 311 -20.24 -23.72 3.23
CA THR A 311 -21.19 -23.76 4.34
C THR A 311 -21.33 -22.35 4.93
N LEU A 312 -22.52 -21.78 4.86
CA LEU A 312 -22.88 -20.54 5.51
C LEU A 312 -23.18 -20.81 6.98
N THR A 313 -22.50 -20.12 7.89
CA THR A 313 -22.71 -20.25 9.33
C THR A 313 -23.28 -18.96 9.91
N TYR A 314 -24.19 -19.12 10.88
CA TYR A 314 -24.75 -18.04 11.66
C TYR A 314 -24.79 -18.43 13.13
N LYS A 315 -24.38 -17.53 14.02
CA LYS A 315 -24.44 -17.72 15.46
C LYS A 315 -25.63 -16.95 16.03
N PRO A 316 -26.71 -17.64 16.44
CA PRO A 316 -27.90 -16.97 16.96
C PRO A 316 -27.61 -16.19 18.23
N ALA A 317 -28.38 -15.11 18.44
CA ALA A 317 -28.44 -14.40 19.70
C ALA A 317 -29.30 -15.16 20.71
N SER A 318 -30.39 -15.82 20.28
CA SER A 318 -31.23 -16.57 21.20
C SER A 318 -30.51 -17.79 21.78
N ALA A 319 -30.52 -17.90 23.12
CA ALA A 319 -30.08 -19.10 23.84
C ALA A 319 -30.90 -20.35 23.49
N SER A 320 -32.04 -20.18 22.81
CA SER A 320 -32.90 -21.28 22.36
C SER A 320 -32.16 -22.28 21.47
N PHE A 321 -31.26 -21.82 20.60
CA PHE A 321 -30.61 -22.67 19.59
C PHE A 321 -29.52 -23.59 20.17
N GLY A 322 -28.80 -23.13 21.20
CA GLY A 322 -27.69 -23.87 21.83
C GLY A 322 -26.46 -24.15 20.96
N ARG A 323 -26.54 -23.92 19.64
CA ARG A 323 -25.47 -24.10 18.66
C ARG A 323 -25.62 -23.14 17.49
N GLU A 324 -24.59 -23.07 16.65
CA GLU A 324 -24.64 -22.34 15.38
C GLU A 324 -25.59 -23.02 14.38
N VAL A 325 -26.18 -22.21 13.52
CA VAL A 325 -27.00 -22.66 12.40
C VAL A 325 -26.13 -22.64 11.16
N ALA A 326 -26.19 -23.72 10.39
CA ALA A 326 -25.42 -23.88 9.17
C ALA A 326 -26.34 -24.22 8.00
N ALA A 327 -26.07 -23.63 6.84
CA ALA A 327 -26.69 -24.01 5.56
C ALA A 327 -25.60 -24.32 4.55
N SER A 328 -25.68 -25.49 3.91
CA SER A 328 -24.81 -25.85 2.80
C SER A 328 -25.33 -25.19 1.51
N THR A 329 -24.41 -24.70 0.70
CA THR A 329 -24.70 -24.13 -0.62
C THR A 329 -24.24 -25.09 -1.72
N PRO A 330 -24.80 -25.00 -2.94
CA PRO A 330 -24.35 -25.82 -4.06
C PRO A 330 -22.98 -25.39 -4.62
N PHE A 331 -22.39 -24.31 -4.12
CA PHE A 331 -21.14 -23.72 -4.64
C PHE A 331 -19.92 -24.20 -3.85
N CYS A 332 -18.77 -24.34 -4.51
CA CYS A 332 -17.51 -24.70 -3.83
C CYS A 332 -16.92 -23.51 -3.07
N ASP A 333 -16.37 -23.75 -1.89
CA ASP A 333 -15.63 -22.75 -1.13
C ASP A 333 -14.24 -22.52 -1.75
N VAL A 334 -14.11 -21.43 -2.50
CA VAL A 334 -12.86 -20.98 -3.12
C VAL A 334 -12.03 -20.07 -2.22
N SER A 335 -12.53 -19.69 -1.04
CA SER A 335 -11.91 -18.66 -0.20
C SER A 335 -10.60 -19.09 0.46
N THR A 336 -10.35 -20.39 0.53
CA THR A 336 -9.15 -21.00 1.12
C THR A 336 -8.02 -21.25 0.12
N ALA A 337 -8.26 -21.03 -1.18
CA ALA A 337 -7.28 -21.26 -2.21
C ALA A 337 -6.15 -20.22 -2.16
N LYS A 338 -4.91 -20.67 -1.91
CA LYS A 338 -3.73 -19.79 -1.85
C LYS A 338 -3.24 -19.31 -3.23
N ALA A 339 -3.43 -20.11 -4.27
CA ALA A 339 -2.89 -19.82 -5.61
C ALA A 339 -3.45 -18.50 -6.20
N PRO A 340 -4.76 -18.20 -6.11
CA PRO A 340 -5.31 -16.91 -6.55
C PRO A 340 -4.89 -15.72 -5.68
N ILE A 341 -4.61 -15.93 -4.39
CA ILE A 341 -4.28 -14.85 -3.44
C ILE A 341 -2.87 -14.29 -3.68
N ARG A 342 -1.90 -15.16 -3.96
CA ARG A 342 -0.50 -14.75 -4.17
C ARG A 342 -0.33 -13.59 -5.17
N PRO A 343 -0.86 -13.65 -6.41
CA PRO A 343 -0.70 -12.55 -7.35
C PRO A 343 -1.47 -11.29 -6.94
N LEU A 344 -2.55 -11.40 -6.16
CA LEU A 344 -3.24 -10.23 -5.58
C LEU A 344 -2.39 -9.58 -4.48
N ALA A 345 -1.75 -10.39 -3.63
CA ALA A 345 -0.86 -9.91 -2.59
C ALA A 345 0.38 -9.21 -3.17
N GLU A 346 0.96 -9.76 -4.24
CA GLU A 346 2.03 -9.11 -5.02
C GLU A 346 1.57 -7.73 -5.56
N LEU A 347 0.33 -7.66 -6.07
CA LEU A 347 -0.26 -6.41 -6.55
C LEU A 347 -0.44 -5.38 -5.43
N VAL A 348 -0.93 -5.81 -4.25
CA VAL A 348 -1.04 -4.97 -3.05
C VAL A 348 0.34 -4.45 -2.62
N THR A 349 1.37 -5.28 -2.63
CA THR A 349 2.73 -4.87 -2.29
C THR A 349 3.26 -3.82 -3.27
N SER A 350 3.16 -4.08 -4.57
CA SER A 350 3.59 -3.16 -5.62
C SER A 350 2.87 -1.81 -5.55
N CYS A 351 1.55 -1.80 -5.35
CA CYS A 351 0.79 -0.55 -5.20
C CYS A 351 1.24 0.26 -3.98
N GLN A 352 1.62 -0.41 -2.88
CA GLN A 352 2.15 0.28 -1.69
C GLN A 352 3.54 0.86 -1.90
N GLU A 353 4.39 0.18 -2.67
CA GLU A 353 5.74 0.67 -3.02
C GLU A 353 5.64 1.91 -3.92
N GLU A 354 4.77 1.88 -4.92
CA GLU A 354 4.52 3.02 -5.81
C GLU A 354 3.98 4.24 -5.05
N LEU A 355 3.23 4.04 -3.96
CA LEU A 355 2.67 5.11 -3.13
C LEU A 355 3.56 5.51 -1.96
N ASP A 356 4.70 4.86 -1.74
CA ASP A 356 5.52 5.08 -0.54
C ASP A 356 6.05 6.52 -0.48
N GLY A 357 6.55 7.05 -1.61
CA GLY A 357 7.01 8.44 -1.71
C GLY A 357 5.92 9.46 -1.37
N TYR A 358 4.71 9.28 -1.93
CA TYR A 358 3.56 10.14 -1.66
C TYR A 358 3.09 10.04 -0.20
N SER A 359 3.03 8.82 0.34
CA SER A 359 2.70 8.59 1.75
C SER A 359 3.67 9.28 2.70
N ARG A 360 4.98 9.23 2.43
CA ARG A 360 6.00 9.90 3.25
C ARG A 360 5.84 11.43 3.22
N LEU A 361 5.43 12.00 2.10
CA LEU A 361 5.12 13.43 2.01
C LEU A 361 3.94 13.78 2.93
N LEU A 362 2.82 13.07 2.79
CA LEU A 362 1.63 13.29 3.63
C LEU A 362 1.88 13.02 5.12
N GLY A 363 2.83 12.13 5.44
CA GLY A 363 3.23 11.88 6.82
C GLY A 363 3.96 13.08 7.46
N ARG A 364 4.68 13.87 6.66
CA ARG A 364 5.38 15.08 7.13
C ARG A 364 4.48 16.31 7.07
N GLU A 365 3.68 16.42 6.02
CA GLU A 365 2.84 17.57 5.71
C GLU A 365 1.46 17.06 5.23
N PRO A 366 0.49 16.87 6.15
CA PRO A 366 -0.83 16.32 5.81
C PRO A 366 -1.61 17.16 4.79
N ASP A 367 -1.43 18.48 4.83
CA ASP A 367 -2.11 19.43 3.95
C ASP A 367 -1.42 19.60 2.58
N ALA A 368 -0.27 18.95 2.35
CA ALA A 368 0.43 19.00 1.06
C ALA A 368 -0.26 18.16 -0.04
N GLY A 369 -1.33 17.45 0.30
CA GLY A 369 -2.12 16.66 -0.66
C GLY A 369 -2.64 17.52 -1.81
N GLY A 370 -2.34 17.10 -3.04
CA GLY A 370 -2.81 17.76 -4.26
C GLY A 370 -1.94 18.88 -4.82
N GLY A 371 -0.95 19.38 -4.07
CA GLY A 371 0.02 20.35 -4.59
C GLY A 371 0.95 19.74 -5.66
N LEU A 372 1.66 20.61 -6.41
CA LEU A 372 2.59 20.17 -7.47
C LEU A 372 3.64 19.12 -7.00
N PRO A 373 4.28 19.25 -5.82
CA PRO A 373 5.20 18.22 -5.33
C PRO A 373 4.52 16.88 -5.03
N ALA A 374 3.25 16.91 -4.65
CA ALA A 374 2.47 15.71 -4.35
C ALA A 374 2.13 14.95 -5.65
N LEU A 375 1.75 15.68 -6.71
CA LEU A 375 1.57 15.14 -8.05
C LEU A 375 2.86 14.53 -8.62
N ALA A 376 4.01 15.14 -8.33
CA ALA A 376 5.31 14.59 -8.71
C ALA A 376 5.59 13.21 -8.08
N LEU A 377 4.98 12.90 -6.93
CA LEU A 377 5.13 11.61 -6.23
C LEU A 377 4.00 10.61 -6.52
N LEU A 378 2.87 11.04 -7.07
CA LEU A 378 1.75 10.16 -7.41
C LEU A 378 2.00 9.34 -8.68
N PRO A 379 1.65 8.04 -8.74
CA PRO A 379 1.71 7.27 -9.98
C PRO A 379 0.96 7.94 -11.14
N THR A 380 1.54 7.90 -12.36
CA THR A 380 1.00 8.58 -13.56
C THR A 380 -0.49 8.33 -13.81
N PRO A 381 -1.02 7.10 -13.66
CA PRO A 381 -2.45 6.86 -13.87
C PRO A 381 -3.38 7.63 -12.91
N LEU A 382 -2.87 8.03 -11.74
CA LEU A 382 -3.64 8.76 -10.74
C LEU A 382 -3.64 10.28 -10.93
N LEU A 383 -2.79 10.83 -11.80
CA LEU A 383 -2.71 12.28 -12.02
C LEU A 383 -4.05 12.88 -12.46
N SER A 384 -4.81 12.15 -13.28
CA SER A 384 -6.15 12.57 -13.74
C SER A 384 -7.17 12.73 -12.60
N ARG A 385 -6.95 12.04 -11.47
CA ARG A 385 -7.84 12.09 -10.30
C ARG A 385 -7.46 13.20 -9.32
N ALA A 386 -6.24 13.69 -9.43
CA ALA A 386 -5.68 14.74 -8.58
C ALA A 386 -5.59 16.08 -9.33
N ASP A 387 -6.34 16.24 -10.43
CA ASP A 387 -6.36 17.47 -11.22
C ASP A 387 -7.02 18.60 -10.41
N MET A 388 -6.18 19.48 -9.87
CA MET A 388 -6.56 20.65 -9.10
C MET A 388 -6.36 21.91 -9.94
N GLU A 389 -6.93 23.02 -9.50
CA GLU A 389 -6.81 24.31 -10.20
C GLU A 389 -5.34 24.70 -10.39
N GLU A 390 -4.50 24.56 -9.36
CA GLU A 390 -3.06 24.85 -9.41
C GLU A 390 -2.32 23.99 -10.47
N SER A 391 -2.65 22.70 -10.58
CA SER A 391 -2.00 21.81 -11.57
C SER A 391 -2.42 22.12 -12.99
N SER A 392 -3.70 22.44 -13.18
CA SER A 392 -4.24 22.84 -14.47
C SER A 392 -3.65 24.18 -14.94
N GLU A 393 -3.54 25.15 -14.04
CA GLU A 393 -2.90 26.44 -14.31
C GLU A 393 -1.41 26.28 -14.67
N PHE A 394 -0.66 25.49 -13.88
CA PHE A 394 0.76 25.26 -14.14
C PHE A 394 0.98 24.55 -15.48
N ARG A 395 0.15 23.54 -15.79
CA ARG A 395 0.20 22.82 -17.07
C ARG A 395 -0.20 23.71 -18.24
N GLY A 396 -1.26 24.51 -18.12
CA GLY A 396 -1.70 25.46 -19.14
C GLY A 396 -0.61 26.48 -19.46
N TRP A 397 0.06 27.01 -18.43
CA TRP A 397 1.20 27.90 -18.61
C TRP A 397 2.37 27.24 -19.35
N LEU A 398 2.69 25.98 -19.06
CA LEU A 398 3.74 25.24 -19.79
C LEU A 398 3.41 25.06 -21.27
N ASP A 399 2.14 24.73 -21.58
CA ASP A 399 1.68 24.58 -22.97
C ASP A 399 1.70 25.92 -23.72
N GLU A 400 1.35 27.03 -23.06
CA GLU A 400 1.49 28.39 -23.60
C GLU A 400 2.96 28.75 -23.90
N GLN A 401 3.89 28.43 -23.00
CA GLN A 401 5.32 28.67 -23.22
C GLN A 401 5.84 27.91 -24.44
N LEU A 402 5.41 26.66 -24.63
CA LEU A 402 5.82 25.85 -25.79
C LEU A 402 5.23 26.39 -27.08
N GLY A 403 3.97 26.87 -27.07
CA GLY A 403 3.34 27.49 -28.25
C GLY A 403 3.37 26.61 -29.50
N GLY A 404 3.32 25.28 -29.33
CA GLY A 404 3.41 24.29 -30.41
C GLY A 404 4.83 23.97 -30.91
N LYS A 405 5.88 24.53 -30.31
CA LYS A 405 7.28 24.20 -30.60
C LYS A 405 7.75 23.00 -29.78
N ASP A 406 8.78 22.31 -30.29
CA ASP A 406 9.37 21.15 -29.60
C ASP A 406 10.42 21.52 -28.54
N LEU A 407 11.00 22.72 -28.63
CA LEU A 407 12.04 23.25 -27.74
C LEU A 407 11.92 24.77 -27.62
N ILE A 408 11.95 25.30 -26.38
CA ILE A 408 11.91 26.74 -26.10
C ILE A 408 12.79 27.11 -24.91
N ALA A 409 13.40 28.30 -24.96
CA ALA A 409 14.06 28.90 -23.81
C ALA A 409 13.02 29.67 -22.96
N ALA A 410 13.02 29.43 -21.65
CA ALA A 410 12.14 30.08 -20.70
C ALA A 410 12.93 30.68 -19.52
N ASP A 411 12.31 31.64 -18.83
CA ASP A 411 12.90 32.27 -17.65
C ASP A 411 12.77 31.34 -16.43
N ALA A 412 13.90 30.99 -15.81
CA ALA A 412 13.94 30.12 -14.63
C ALA A 412 13.14 30.71 -13.45
N ARG A 413 13.03 32.04 -13.37
CA ARG A 413 12.25 32.74 -12.32
C ARG A 413 10.79 32.31 -12.30
N GLU A 414 10.22 32.03 -13.46
CA GLU A 414 8.80 31.66 -13.58
C GLU A 414 8.52 30.29 -12.99
N PHE A 415 9.48 29.35 -13.08
CA PHE A 415 9.42 28.03 -12.45
C PHE A 415 9.62 28.15 -10.93
N VAL A 416 10.62 28.91 -10.48
CA VAL A 416 10.86 29.16 -9.05
C VAL A 416 9.67 29.85 -8.38
N ARG A 417 8.96 30.75 -9.08
CA ARG A 417 7.79 31.44 -8.54
C ARG A 417 6.56 30.54 -8.40
N ARG A 418 6.34 29.63 -9.34
CA ARG A 418 5.14 28.76 -9.39
C ARG A 418 5.30 27.46 -8.62
N TRP A 419 6.54 27.07 -8.30
CA TRP A 419 6.81 25.91 -7.48
C TRP A 419 6.93 26.31 -6.00
N PRO A 420 6.42 25.51 -5.05
CA PRO A 420 6.60 25.78 -3.62
C PRO A 420 8.06 25.52 -3.20
N VAL A 421 8.91 26.53 -3.38
CA VAL A 421 10.34 26.49 -3.03
C VAL A 421 10.57 26.96 -1.60
N ARG A 422 11.54 26.35 -0.92
CA ARG A 422 12.00 26.80 0.41
C ARG A 422 12.87 28.06 0.34
N GLN A 423 13.57 28.26 -0.78
CA GLN A 423 14.46 29.41 -0.99
C GLN A 423 13.98 30.22 -2.19
N ALA A 424 13.74 31.52 -2.00
CA ALA A 424 13.09 32.35 -3.02
C ALA A 424 13.96 32.58 -4.28
N ASP A 425 15.27 32.37 -4.19
CA ASP A 425 16.24 32.65 -5.25
C ASP A 425 16.75 31.39 -5.96
N ARG A 426 16.50 30.18 -5.45
CA ARG A 426 16.92 28.92 -6.06
C ARG A 426 16.09 27.72 -5.59
N MET A 427 16.05 26.68 -6.42
CA MET A 427 15.50 25.38 -6.02
C MET A 427 16.54 24.54 -5.29
N LEU A 428 16.12 23.83 -4.25
CA LEU A 428 16.90 22.74 -3.68
C LEU A 428 16.88 21.54 -4.65
N LYS A 429 17.90 20.67 -4.56
CA LYS A 429 18.02 19.48 -5.42
C LYS A 429 16.77 18.62 -5.40
N ARG A 430 16.19 18.37 -4.22
CA ARG A 430 14.96 17.59 -4.07
C ARG A 430 13.75 18.25 -4.76
N GLU A 431 13.59 19.56 -4.64
CA GLU A 431 12.47 20.31 -5.25
C GLU A 431 12.58 20.27 -6.77
N HIS A 432 13.78 20.49 -7.29
CA HIS A 432 14.02 20.48 -8.73
C HIS A 432 13.83 19.07 -9.31
N VAL A 433 14.30 18.02 -8.63
CA VAL A 433 14.04 16.63 -9.05
C VAL A 433 12.53 16.35 -9.12
N LEU A 434 11.74 16.78 -8.14
CA LEU A 434 10.28 16.63 -8.17
C LEU A 434 9.65 17.40 -9.33
N LEU A 435 10.11 18.63 -9.61
CA LEU A 435 9.66 19.39 -10.77
C LEU A 435 9.89 18.61 -12.06
N VAL A 436 11.11 18.14 -12.32
CA VAL A 436 11.38 17.45 -13.60
C VAL A 436 10.69 16.08 -13.67
N GLN A 437 10.50 15.38 -12.54
CA GLN A 437 9.67 14.17 -12.48
C GLN A 437 8.20 14.44 -12.84
N LEU A 438 7.64 15.56 -12.40
CA LEU A 438 6.27 15.94 -12.78
C LEU A 438 6.18 16.28 -14.27
N LEU A 439 7.11 17.09 -14.78
CA LEU A 439 7.19 17.45 -16.19
C LEU A 439 7.29 16.21 -17.08
N GLU A 440 8.10 15.24 -16.67
CA GLU A 440 8.27 13.98 -17.39
C GLU A 440 6.96 13.19 -17.51
N LYS A 441 6.14 13.15 -16.45
CA LYS A 441 4.79 12.55 -16.52
C LYS A 441 3.86 13.28 -17.49
N TRP A 442 4.13 14.56 -17.74
CA TRP A 442 3.45 15.35 -18.77
C TRP A 442 4.14 15.32 -20.14
N ARG A 443 5.11 14.41 -20.33
CA ARG A 443 5.91 14.27 -21.57
C ARG A 443 6.71 15.52 -21.91
N LEU A 444 7.18 16.21 -20.88
CA LEU A 444 8.04 17.39 -20.97
C LEU A 444 9.38 17.13 -20.29
N GLY A 445 10.43 17.72 -20.84
CA GLY A 445 11.79 17.70 -20.31
C GLY A 445 12.26 19.12 -20.01
N LEU A 446 13.16 19.23 -19.04
CA LEU A 446 13.77 20.49 -18.64
C LEU A 446 15.29 20.32 -18.58
N GLU A 447 16.04 21.26 -19.14
CA GLU A 447 17.47 21.42 -18.87
C GLU A 447 17.73 22.80 -18.23
N PRO A 448 18.55 22.88 -17.16
CA PRO A 448 19.37 21.81 -16.61
C PRO A 448 18.55 20.79 -15.79
N ASP A 449 18.82 19.49 -15.90
CA ASP A 449 18.21 18.44 -15.04
C ASP A 449 19.23 17.86 -14.03
N PRO A 450 19.01 17.98 -12.71
CA PRO A 450 19.92 17.45 -11.69
C PRO A 450 20.08 15.93 -11.71
N ARG A 451 19.11 15.20 -12.25
CA ARG A 451 19.22 13.73 -12.43
C ARG A 451 20.22 13.38 -13.53
N PHE A 452 20.43 14.29 -14.47
CA PHE A 452 21.35 14.18 -15.61
C PHE A 452 22.62 15.02 -15.40
N ALA A 453 23.05 15.19 -14.14
CA ALA A 453 24.22 15.98 -13.74
C ALA A 453 24.14 17.48 -14.10
N GLY A 454 22.93 18.05 -14.19
CA GLY A 454 22.69 19.49 -14.31
C GLY A 454 22.71 20.23 -12.97
N PRO A 455 23.05 21.53 -12.95
CA PRO A 455 22.91 22.35 -11.75
C PRO A 455 21.43 22.55 -11.36
N CYS A 456 21.18 22.89 -10.10
CA CYS A 456 19.85 23.27 -9.65
C CYS A 456 19.45 24.66 -10.16
N LEU A 457 18.16 24.87 -10.44
CA LEU A 457 17.67 26.15 -10.95
C LEU A 457 17.92 27.29 -9.98
N ARG A 458 18.39 28.41 -10.53
CA ARG A 458 18.46 29.70 -9.86
C ARG A 458 17.48 30.64 -10.55
N ALA A 459 16.81 31.50 -9.78
CA ALA A 459 15.85 32.46 -10.31
C ALA A 459 16.49 33.44 -11.33
N LYS A 460 17.79 33.67 -11.24
CA LYS A 460 18.58 34.41 -12.24
C LYS A 460 19.20 33.40 -13.21
N GLY A 461 18.45 32.98 -14.21
CA GLY A 461 18.91 32.01 -15.21
C GLY A 461 17.86 31.70 -16.27
N ARG A 462 18.25 30.92 -17.27
CA ARG A 462 17.35 30.37 -18.27
C ARG A 462 17.27 28.86 -18.16
N VAL A 463 16.16 28.32 -18.63
CA VAL A 463 15.92 26.89 -18.76
C VAL A 463 15.47 26.57 -20.17
N MET A 464 15.75 25.36 -20.61
CA MET A 464 15.27 24.82 -21.87
C MET A 464 14.15 23.83 -21.59
N LEU A 465 12.95 24.16 -22.03
CA LEU A 465 11.77 23.31 -21.95
C LEU A 465 11.56 22.62 -23.31
N PHE A 466 11.34 21.30 -23.30
CA PHE A 466 11.18 20.52 -24.52
C PHE A 466 10.18 19.38 -24.39
N ARG A 467 9.71 18.85 -25.52
CA ARG A 467 8.83 17.67 -25.54
C ARG A 467 9.64 16.38 -25.55
N VAL A 468 9.20 15.41 -24.75
CA VAL A 468 9.81 14.08 -24.65
C VAL A 468 8.84 13.05 -25.25
N GLY A 469 9.34 12.21 -26.14
CA GLY A 469 8.56 11.11 -26.72
C GLY A 469 8.33 9.95 -25.73
N ASP A 470 7.67 8.88 -26.18
CA ASP A 470 7.37 7.71 -25.34
C ASP A 470 8.61 6.97 -24.80
N ASN A 471 9.79 7.18 -25.41
CA ASN A 471 11.07 6.60 -25.00
C ASN A 471 11.94 7.57 -24.17
N GLY A 472 11.32 8.42 -23.34
CA GLY A 472 12.06 9.30 -22.43
C GLY A 472 12.87 8.50 -21.42
N SER A 473 14.19 8.74 -21.33
CA SER A 473 15.01 8.11 -20.29
C SER A 473 14.78 8.80 -18.94
N HIS A 474 14.55 8.00 -17.90
CA HIS A 474 14.35 8.48 -16.52
C HIS A 474 15.66 8.76 -15.77
N ALA A 475 16.78 8.23 -16.29
CA ALA A 475 18.12 8.34 -15.74
C ALA A 475 19.14 8.43 -16.89
N PRO A 476 20.30 9.09 -16.67
CA PRO A 476 21.34 9.15 -17.68
C PRO A 476 21.97 7.77 -17.93
N SER A 477 22.17 7.39 -19.19
CA SER A 477 23.12 6.33 -19.55
C SER A 477 24.57 6.79 -19.39
N GLU A 478 25.50 5.85 -19.26
CA GLU A 478 26.94 6.17 -19.23
C GLU A 478 27.39 6.82 -20.55
N GLU A 479 26.78 6.39 -21.65
CA GLU A 479 26.95 6.91 -23.00
C GLU A 479 26.49 8.37 -23.08
N TYR A 480 25.32 8.70 -22.52
CA TYR A 480 24.82 10.09 -22.46
C TYR A 480 25.74 11.00 -21.66
N LEU A 481 26.23 10.54 -20.49
CA LEU A 481 27.17 11.33 -19.69
C LEU A 481 28.46 11.61 -20.46
N SER A 482 28.94 10.63 -21.23
CA SER A 482 30.10 10.77 -22.12
C SER A 482 29.83 11.79 -23.24
N ALA A 483 28.66 11.71 -23.89
CA ALA A 483 28.25 12.64 -24.94
C ALA A 483 28.14 14.09 -24.43
N ARG A 484 27.50 14.27 -23.27
CA ARG A 484 27.36 15.56 -22.58
C ARG A 484 28.72 16.18 -22.26
N MET A 485 29.67 15.38 -21.78
CA MET A 485 31.02 15.84 -21.53
C MET A 485 31.73 16.30 -22.81
N LEU A 486 31.66 15.51 -23.88
CA LEU A 486 32.27 15.88 -25.16
C LEU A 486 31.65 17.14 -25.74
N LEU A 487 30.34 17.32 -25.55
CA LEU A 487 29.63 18.54 -25.89
C LEU A 487 30.16 19.76 -25.10
N HIS A 488 30.41 19.62 -23.79
CA HIS A 488 31.01 20.69 -22.97
C HIS A 488 32.39 21.10 -23.49
N LEU A 489 33.24 20.13 -23.83
CA LEU A 489 34.55 20.39 -24.41
C LEU A 489 34.46 21.08 -25.78
N ALA A 490 33.53 20.64 -26.63
CA ALA A 490 33.27 21.26 -27.92
C ALA A 490 32.86 22.73 -27.74
N VAL A 491 31.87 22.98 -26.89
CA VAL A 491 31.35 24.32 -26.59
C VAL A 491 32.47 25.22 -26.03
N LEU A 492 33.33 24.71 -25.15
CA LEU A 492 34.51 25.43 -24.65
C LEU A 492 35.50 25.78 -25.78
N ALA A 493 35.72 24.86 -26.73
CA ALA A 493 36.68 25.02 -27.82
C ALA A 493 36.31 26.10 -28.85
N PHE A 494 35.03 26.47 -28.94
CA PHE A 494 34.56 27.58 -29.77
C PHE A 494 34.47 28.91 -29.02
N GLY A 495 34.61 28.89 -27.69
CA GLY A 495 34.54 30.05 -26.82
C GLY A 495 33.14 30.69 -26.75
N PRO A 496 32.94 31.66 -25.82
CA PRO A 496 31.66 32.33 -25.61
C PRO A 496 31.21 33.25 -26.76
N ALA A 497 32.09 33.51 -27.74
CA ALA A 497 31.81 34.37 -28.89
C ALA A 497 31.22 33.63 -30.11
N GLY A 498 30.90 32.33 -29.99
CA GLY A 498 30.09 31.62 -30.99
C GLY A 498 30.82 31.35 -32.31
N GLY A 499 32.02 30.76 -32.26
CA GLY A 499 32.77 30.41 -33.47
C GLY A 499 32.29 29.15 -34.22
N ALA A 500 31.35 28.38 -33.68
CA ALA A 500 30.74 27.22 -34.34
C ALA A 500 29.38 27.59 -34.93
N SER A 501 29.12 27.18 -36.16
CA SER A 501 27.76 27.26 -36.70
C SER A 501 26.85 26.27 -35.97
N GLU A 502 25.55 26.56 -35.91
CA GLU A 502 24.58 25.62 -35.36
C GLU A 502 24.59 24.27 -36.12
N ASP A 503 24.91 24.30 -37.41
CA ASP A 503 25.03 23.12 -38.28
C ASP A 503 26.26 22.27 -37.93
N ASP A 504 27.38 22.87 -37.50
CA ASP A 504 28.56 22.14 -37.01
C ASP A 504 28.24 21.41 -35.72
N MET A 505 27.51 22.04 -34.80
CA MET A 505 27.13 21.43 -33.52
C MET A 505 26.04 20.37 -33.69
N ARG A 506 25.10 20.53 -34.65
CA ARG A 506 24.19 19.43 -35.05
C ARG A 506 24.94 18.26 -35.68
N SER A 507 25.99 18.54 -36.46
CA SER A 507 26.85 17.49 -37.01
C SER A 507 27.54 16.71 -35.88
N LEU A 508 28.08 17.42 -34.88
CA LEU A 508 28.67 16.81 -33.69
C LEU A 508 27.66 15.97 -32.90
N GLU A 509 26.48 16.52 -32.63
CA GLU A 509 25.42 15.80 -31.91
C GLU A 509 25.04 14.51 -32.66
N GLY A 510 24.84 14.58 -33.98
CA GLY A 510 24.58 13.41 -34.81
C GLY A 510 25.74 12.40 -34.78
N PHE A 511 26.99 12.85 -34.76
CA PHE A 511 28.16 11.99 -34.59
C PHE A 511 28.15 11.28 -33.23
N LEU A 512 28.00 12.02 -32.13
CA LEU A 512 27.94 11.48 -30.78
C LEU A 512 26.81 10.45 -30.64
N SER A 513 25.64 10.75 -31.21
CA SER A 513 24.47 9.89 -31.15
C SER A 513 24.68 8.56 -31.89
N ARG A 514 25.27 8.60 -33.09
CA ARG A 514 25.61 7.38 -33.85
C ARG A 514 26.71 6.56 -33.19
N SER A 515 27.78 7.21 -32.74
CA SER A 515 28.98 6.53 -32.25
C SER A 515 28.81 5.96 -30.84
N LEU A 516 28.01 6.63 -29.99
CA LEU A 516 27.72 6.17 -28.62
C LEU A 516 26.41 5.37 -28.54
N GLY A 517 25.53 5.45 -29.55
CA GLY A 517 24.25 4.74 -29.59
C GLY A 517 23.21 5.34 -28.64
N LEU A 518 23.08 6.68 -28.66
CA LEU A 518 22.14 7.39 -27.80
C LEU A 518 20.68 7.06 -28.18
N THR A 519 19.79 7.08 -27.18
CA THR A 519 18.35 6.95 -27.44
C THR A 519 17.78 8.26 -27.98
N SER A 520 16.66 8.21 -28.72
CA SER A 520 16.03 9.43 -29.25
C SER A 520 15.65 10.45 -28.17
N GLY A 521 15.31 9.99 -26.96
CA GLY A 521 15.07 10.87 -25.82
C GLY A 521 16.34 11.57 -25.32
N GLU A 522 17.46 10.87 -25.31
CA GLU A 522 18.78 11.41 -24.94
C GLU A 522 19.34 12.37 -26.00
N GLU A 523 19.10 12.12 -27.29
CA GLU A 523 19.44 13.03 -28.40
C GLU A 523 18.78 14.40 -28.20
N ILE A 524 17.44 14.41 -28.06
CA ILE A 524 16.66 15.63 -27.84
C ILE A 524 17.15 16.37 -26.58
N ARG A 525 17.42 15.63 -25.51
CA ARG A 525 17.90 16.20 -24.25
C ARG A 525 19.31 16.78 -24.39
N LEU A 526 20.22 16.10 -25.09
CA LEU A 526 21.58 16.58 -25.34
C LEU A 526 21.55 17.88 -26.16
N TRP A 527 20.65 17.97 -27.14
CA TRP A 527 20.43 19.19 -27.91
C TRP A 527 19.83 20.33 -27.07
N ALA A 528 18.86 20.03 -26.20
CA ALA A 528 18.33 21.00 -25.24
C ALA A 528 19.42 21.50 -24.27
N HIS A 529 20.28 20.60 -23.81
CA HIS A 529 21.43 20.92 -22.95
C HIS A 529 22.43 21.82 -23.66
N TYR A 530 22.73 21.57 -24.94
CA TYR A 530 23.56 22.46 -25.77
C TYR A 530 22.98 23.87 -25.83
N LYS A 531 21.68 24.00 -26.13
CA LYS A 531 21.01 25.30 -26.21
C LYS A 531 21.01 26.02 -24.86
N TRP A 532 20.84 25.28 -23.76
CA TRP A 532 20.96 25.82 -22.41
C TRP A 532 22.37 26.35 -22.12
N LEU A 533 23.41 25.59 -22.48
CA LEU A 533 24.81 25.99 -22.27
C LEU A 533 25.14 27.33 -22.93
N LEU A 534 24.64 27.57 -24.14
CA LEU A 534 24.88 28.85 -24.85
C LEU A 534 24.28 30.06 -24.14
N ASP A 535 23.21 29.85 -23.37
CA ASP A 535 22.47 30.90 -22.67
C ASP A 535 23.01 31.18 -21.24
N ASP A 536 23.91 30.34 -20.69
CA ASP A 536 24.52 30.53 -19.35
C ASP A 536 26.06 30.71 -19.42
N PRO A 537 26.56 31.96 -19.46
CA PRO A 537 27.99 32.27 -19.50
C PRO A 537 28.81 31.75 -18.31
N SER A 538 28.16 31.51 -17.16
CA SER A 538 28.86 31.09 -15.94
C SER A 538 29.38 29.65 -16.02
N VAL A 539 28.74 28.82 -16.84
CA VAL A 539 29.12 27.42 -17.06
C VAL A 539 30.45 27.33 -17.81
N PHE A 540 30.67 28.19 -18.80
CA PHE A 540 31.93 28.24 -19.55
C PHE A 540 33.14 28.52 -18.65
N GLY A 541 33.03 29.50 -17.76
CA GLY A 541 34.12 29.86 -16.84
C GLY A 541 34.48 28.72 -15.88
N ARG A 542 33.49 27.95 -15.43
CA ARG A 542 33.69 26.78 -14.56
C ARG A 542 34.34 25.62 -15.29
N ILE A 543 33.85 25.28 -16.49
CA ILE A 543 34.41 24.21 -17.33
C ILE A 543 35.86 24.52 -17.71
N SER A 544 36.16 25.75 -18.17
CA SER A 544 37.52 26.17 -18.55
C SER A 544 38.52 25.96 -17.42
N LYS A 545 38.20 26.48 -16.22
CA LYS A 545 39.06 26.37 -15.04
C LYS A 545 39.34 24.91 -14.67
N ARG A 546 38.35 24.04 -14.85
CA ARG A 546 38.43 22.62 -14.46
C ARG A 546 39.22 21.79 -15.47
N VAL A 547 39.10 22.11 -16.77
CA VAL A 547 39.95 21.52 -17.82
C VAL A 547 41.41 21.93 -17.67
N GLU A 548 41.69 23.18 -17.29
CA GLU A 548 43.05 23.66 -17.01
C GLU A 548 43.72 22.93 -15.82
N THR A 549 42.94 22.50 -14.83
CA THR A 549 43.44 21.75 -13.67
C THR A 549 43.71 20.27 -13.93
N LEU A 550 43.37 19.74 -15.11
CA LEU A 550 43.53 18.31 -15.41
C LEU A 550 45.01 17.90 -15.59
N PRO A 551 45.48 16.84 -14.91
CA PRO A 551 46.79 16.25 -15.14
C PRO A 551 46.98 15.81 -16.60
N GLU A 552 48.22 15.90 -17.10
CA GLU A 552 48.57 15.47 -18.47
C GLU A 552 48.17 14.02 -18.81
N PRO A 553 48.30 13.02 -17.89
CA PRO A 553 47.85 11.65 -18.15
C PRO A 553 46.35 11.54 -18.45
N ASP A 554 45.52 12.38 -17.82
CA ASP A 554 44.06 12.35 -17.98
C ASP A 554 43.64 13.04 -19.26
N ARG A 555 44.30 14.15 -19.62
CA ARG A 555 44.12 14.79 -20.93
C ARG A 555 44.46 13.83 -22.07
N LEU A 556 45.54 13.07 -21.95
CA LEU A 556 45.91 12.01 -22.92
C LEU A 556 44.90 10.84 -22.98
N ARG A 557 44.20 10.53 -21.90
CA ARG A 557 43.13 9.51 -21.90
C ARG A 557 41.90 10.01 -22.65
N ILE A 558 41.47 11.25 -22.42
CA ILE A 558 40.38 11.89 -23.16
C ILE A 558 40.70 11.92 -24.66
N GLY A 559 41.92 12.33 -25.02
CA GLY A 559 42.35 12.38 -26.41
C GLY A 559 42.33 11.02 -27.13
N ARG A 560 42.69 9.94 -26.41
CA ARG A 560 42.60 8.56 -26.93
C ARG A 560 41.17 8.06 -27.06
N ALA A 561 40.28 8.42 -26.13
CA ALA A 561 38.86 8.09 -26.22
C ALA A 561 38.21 8.79 -27.42
N LEU A 562 38.53 10.06 -27.65
CA LEU A 562 38.12 10.82 -28.83
C LEU A 562 38.60 10.18 -30.15
N ASP A 563 39.84 9.71 -30.20
CA ASP A 563 40.42 9.06 -31.38
C ASP A 563 39.73 7.71 -31.66
N SER A 564 39.46 6.93 -30.60
CA SER A 564 38.69 5.69 -30.68
C SER A 564 37.25 5.92 -31.16
N LEU A 565 36.60 6.98 -30.69
CA LEU A 565 35.25 7.36 -31.11
C LEU A 565 35.22 7.81 -32.57
N ALA A 566 36.18 8.66 -32.98
CA ALA A 566 36.36 9.10 -34.36
C ALA A 566 36.74 7.95 -35.32
N SER A 567 37.33 6.89 -34.79
CA SER A 567 37.69 5.68 -35.55
C SER A 567 36.57 4.62 -35.59
N SER A 568 35.48 4.82 -34.85
CA SER A 568 34.31 3.95 -34.86
C SER A 568 33.45 4.17 -36.11
N ASP A 569 32.58 3.21 -36.44
CA ASP A 569 31.95 3.04 -37.75
C ASP A 569 31.22 4.30 -38.28
N GLY A 570 31.43 4.64 -39.56
CA GLY A 570 30.71 5.72 -40.27
C GLY A 570 31.48 6.98 -40.68
N GLY A 571 32.78 7.09 -40.33
CA GLY A 571 33.67 8.18 -40.78
C GLY A 571 33.36 9.56 -40.17
N VAL A 572 34.38 10.41 -40.04
CA VAL A 572 34.21 11.77 -39.50
C VAL A 572 33.98 12.77 -40.64
N ARG A 573 32.88 13.53 -40.57
CA ARG A 573 32.55 14.59 -41.54
C ARG A 573 33.50 15.78 -41.40
N PRO A 574 33.75 16.57 -42.45
CA PRO A 574 34.66 17.73 -42.38
C PRO A 574 34.30 18.74 -41.27
N SER A 575 33.00 18.98 -41.03
CA SER A 575 32.52 19.82 -39.92
C SER A 575 32.87 19.23 -38.55
N GLU A 576 32.73 17.91 -38.38
CA GLU A 576 33.08 17.19 -37.16
C GLU A 576 34.59 17.19 -36.90
N VAL A 577 35.43 17.09 -37.94
CA VAL A 577 36.90 17.20 -37.82
C VAL A 577 37.31 18.55 -37.25
N CYS A 578 36.69 19.64 -37.71
CA CYS A 578 36.97 20.99 -37.23
C CYS A 578 36.73 21.10 -35.73
N VAL A 579 35.58 20.59 -35.26
CA VAL A 579 35.21 20.57 -33.84
C VAL A 579 36.20 19.73 -33.02
N LEU A 580 36.47 18.50 -33.44
CA LEU A 580 37.40 17.60 -32.74
C LEU A 580 38.82 18.18 -32.67
N THR A 581 39.30 18.77 -33.77
CA THR A 581 40.61 19.43 -33.82
C THR A 581 40.71 20.54 -32.78
N ARG A 582 39.67 21.35 -32.61
CA ARG A 582 39.66 22.40 -31.58
C ARG A 582 39.60 21.83 -30.16
N ILE A 583 38.87 20.73 -29.94
CA ILE A 583 38.87 20.03 -28.64
C ILE A 583 40.28 19.57 -28.26
N TYR A 584 41.05 19.00 -29.21
CA TYR A 584 42.46 18.62 -28.96
C TYR A 584 43.31 19.83 -28.53
N HIS A 585 43.13 20.99 -29.16
CA HIS A 585 43.84 22.22 -28.76
C HIS A 585 43.47 22.66 -27.35
N VAL A 586 42.19 22.60 -26.96
CA VAL A 586 41.74 22.92 -25.59
C VAL A 586 42.35 21.98 -24.55
N LEU A 587 42.52 20.70 -24.89
CA LEU A 587 43.19 19.73 -24.03
C LEU A 587 44.72 19.88 -24.01
N GLY A 588 45.29 20.81 -24.79
CA GLY A 588 46.75 20.97 -24.93
C GLY A 588 47.42 19.79 -25.60
N LEU A 589 46.71 19.08 -26.48
CA LEU A 589 47.18 17.93 -27.22
C LEU A 589 47.46 18.30 -28.68
N ASP A 590 48.48 17.68 -29.27
CA ASP A 590 48.82 17.83 -30.70
C ASP A 590 47.85 17.01 -31.56
N PRO A 591 47.00 17.65 -32.40
CA PRO A 591 46.04 16.95 -33.25
C PRO A 591 46.71 15.99 -34.25
N GLY A 592 47.96 16.26 -34.64
CA GLY A 592 48.71 15.44 -35.62
C GLY A 592 49.12 14.06 -35.10
N LYS A 593 49.00 13.81 -33.79
CA LYS A 593 49.27 12.51 -33.16
C LYS A 593 48.07 11.57 -33.17
N PHE A 594 46.88 12.05 -33.54
CA PHE A 594 45.63 11.29 -33.53
C PHE A 594 45.11 11.13 -34.96
N ARG A 595 44.62 9.94 -35.32
CA ARG A 595 44.28 9.57 -36.70
C ARG A 595 42.81 9.81 -36.94
N ILE A 596 42.41 11.08 -37.12
CA ILE A 596 41.05 11.40 -37.57
C ILE A 596 40.89 10.89 -39.01
N ARG A 597 40.25 9.74 -39.21
CA ARG A 597 39.95 9.21 -40.55
C ARG A 597 38.79 10.00 -41.15
N THR A 598 39.11 10.83 -42.14
CA THR A 598 38.12 11.48 -43.00
C THR A 598 37.77 10.60 -44.19
N ASP A 599 36.50 10.54 -44.57
CA ASP A 599 36.02 9.81 -45.76
C ASP A 599 36.36 10.46 -47.11
N ALA A 600 37.31 11.41 -47.15
CA ALA A 600 37.76 12.03 -48.39
C ALA A 600 39.05 11.36 -48.91
N PRO A 601 39.14 11.03 -50.22
CA PRO A 601 40.43 10.66 -50.81
C PRO A 601 41.42 11.82 -50.61
N ALA A 602 42.63 11.48 -50.17
CA ALA A 602 43.65 12.42 -49.72
C ALA A 602 43.80 13.66 -50.63
N HIS A 603 43.34 14.81 -50.14
CA HIS A 603 43.85 16.10 -50.54
C HIS A 603 44.43 16.83 -49.32
N PRO A 604 45.55 17.56 -49.49
CA PRO A 604 46.29 18.12 -48.37
C PRO A 604 45.46 19.14 -47.61
N ILE A 605 45.66 19.20 -46.30
CA ILE A 605 45.09 20.15 -45.35
C ILE A 605 45.27 21.57 -45.89
N VAL A 606 44.17 22.25 -46.22
CA VAL A 606 44.15 23.69 -46.53
C VAL A 606 43.66 24.43 -45.28
N PRO A 607 44.36 25.48 -44.80
CA PRO A 607 43.86 26.34 -43.73
C PRO A 607 42.68 27.17 -44.23
N CYS A 608 41.63 27.30 -43.40
CA CYS A 608 40.43 28.05 -43.73
C CYS A 608 40.69 29.57 -43.80
N GLU A 609 40.81 30.12 -45.01
CA GLU A 609 40.54 31.53 -45.31
C GLU A 609 39.88 31.69 -46.70
N GLY A 610 38.80 32.47 -46.78
CA GLY A 610 38.41 33.24 -47.98
C GLY A 610 37.44 32.61 -49.01
N MET A 611 36.37 33.35 -49.32
CA MET A 611 35.35 33.13 -50.37
C MET A 611 35.90 32.97 -51.80
N ALA A 612 35.22 32.17 -52.66
CA ALA A 612 34.62 32.57 -53.96
C ALA A 612 34.51 31.45 -55.02
N ASP A 613 33.30 31.29 -55.55
CA ASP A 613 32.84 30.99 -56.92
C ASP A 613 33.27 29.79 -57.81
N LEU A 614 32.19 29.17 -58.36
CA LEU A 614 31.95 28.66 -59.73
C LEU A 614 32.54 27.34 -60.25
N ARG A 615 31.59 26.39 -60.41
CA ARG A 615 31.21 25.60 -61.61
C ARG A 615 32.11 24.46 -62.16
N THR A 616 31.38 23.35 -62.39
CA THR A 616 31.50 22.30 -63.43
C THR A 616 32.73 21.37 -63.44
N ALA A 617 32.50 20.11 -63.06
CA ALA A 617 33.11 18.95 -63.71
C ALA A 617 32.23 17.70 -63.50
N GLU A 618 32.11 16.90 -64.56
CA GLU A 618 31.19 15.78 -64.76
C GLU A 618 31.53 14.54 -63.91
N ILE A 619 30.50 13.78 -63.54
CA ILE A 619 30.56 12.52 -62.78
C ILE A 619 30.91 11.36 -63.74
N PRO A 620 32.01 10.61 -63.54
CA PRO A 620 32.17 9.29 -64.14
C PRO A 620 31.51 8.23 -63.26
N ALA A 621 30.88 7.26 -63.92
CA ALA A 621 30.04 6.22 -63.33
C ALA A 621 30.74 5.34 -62.29
N VAL A 622 30.03 5.10 -61.18
CA VAL A 622 30.35 4.11 -60.13
C VAL A 622 30.21 2.70 -60.72
N GLN A 623 31.31 1.95 -60.77
CA GLN A 623 31.24 0.49 -60.80
C GLN A 623 31.15 -0.01 -59.35
N ARG A 624 30.02 -0.61 -59.01
CA ARG A 624 29.82 -1.35 -57.75
C ARG A 624 30.55 -2.68 -57.87
N GLU A 625 31.63 -2.84 -57.15
CA GLU A 625 32.12 -4.16 -56.77
C GLU A 625 31.55 -4.53 -55.39
N GLU A 626 30.91 -5.69 -55.35
CA GLU A 626 30.38 -6.33 -54.15
C GLU A 626 31.53 -6.67 -53.21
N THR A 627 31.57 -6.08 -52.02
CA THR A 627 32.48 -6.51 -50.95
C THR A 627 31.73 -7.29 -49.88
N ASN A 628 32.20 -8.52 -49.73
CA ASN A 628 31.96 -9.47 -48.63
C ASN A 628 31.78 -8.81 -47.26
N GLY A 629 30.91 -9.44 -46.47
CA GLY A 629 30.46 -9.00 -45.15
C GLY A 629 31.56 -8.43 -44.24
N ILE A 630 31.25 -7.25 -43.69
CA ILE A 630 31.99 -6.62 -42.62
C ILE A 630 31.87 -7.52 -41.39
N LEU A 631 32.94 -8.23 -41.05
CA LEU A 631 33.04 -8.97 -39.80
C LEU A 631 33.36 -7.96 -38.69
N LEU A 632 32.34 -7.53 -37.95
CA LEU A 632 32.51 -6.65 -36.78
C LEU A 632 33.45 -7.30 -35.77
N ASP A 633 34.58 -6.65 -35.49
CA ASP A 633 35.52 -7.07 -34.44
C ASP A 633 34.94 -6.73 -33.06
N MET A 634 34.24 -7.71 -32.49
CA MET A 634 33.62 -7.63 -31.16
C MET A 634 34.60 -7.40 -30.02
N HIS A 635 35.91 -7.66 -30.21
CA HIS A 635 36.93 -7.35 -29.21
C HIS A 635 37.29 -5.86 -29.21
N ARG A 636 37.31 -5.24 -30.39
CA ARG A 636 37.59 -3.82 -30.55
C ARG A 636 36.47 -2.93 -30.01
N LEU A 637 35.21 -3.33 -30.25
CA LEU A 637 34.02 -2.70 -29.66
C LEU A 637 33.99 -2.77 -28.13
N ARG A 638 34.41 -3.90 -27.54
CA ARG A 638 34.52 -4.02 -26.07
C ARG A 638 35.60 -3.13 -25.48
N MET A 639 36.77 -3.03 -26.12
CA MET A 639 37.81 -2.11 -25.65
C MET A 639 37.39 -0.65 -25.73
N ILE A 640 36.70 -0.24 -26.81
CA ILE A 640 36.16 1.12 -26.93
C ILE A 640 35.14 1.39 -25.83
N ARG A 641 34.26 0.44 -25.52
CA ARG A 641 33.29 0.58 -24.41
C ARG A 641 33.96 0.63 -23.03
N GLU A 642 34.96 -0.20 -22.78
CA GLU A 642 35.70 -0.22 -21.50
C GLU A 642 36.56 1.03 -21.28
N ASP A 643 37.20 1.55 -22.33
CA ASP A 643 37.98 2.78 -22.26
C ASP A 643 37.07 4.01 -22.14
N THR A 644 35.91 4.02 -22.81
CA THR A 644 34.91 5.08 -22.68
C THR A 644 34.28 5.08 -21.29
N ALA A 645 33.97 3.91 -20.72
CA ALA A 645 33.44 3.77 -19.36
C ALA A 645 34.44 4.22 -18.29
N LYS A 646 35.73 3.89 -18.42
CA LYS A 646 36.79 4.34 -17.49
C LYS A 646 37.03 5.85 -17.56
N VAL A 647 36.95 6.43 -18.75
CA VAL A 647 37.06 7.89 -18.97
C VAL A 647 35.83 8.61 -18.44
N SER A 648 34.63 8.06 -18.63
CA SER A 648 33.38 8.55 -18.05
C SER A 648 33.42 8.54 -16.51
N ALA A 649 33.92 7.46 -15.90
CA ALA A 649 34.08 7.35 -14.44
C ALA A 649 35.10 8.34 -13.86
N LEU A 650 36.22 8.58 -14.54
CA LEU A 650 37.23 9.55 -14.11
C LEU A 650 36.78 11.01 -14.29
N LEU A 651 35.87 11.27 -15.23
CA LEU A 651 35.44 12.62 -15.59
C LEU A 651 34.06 12.99 -15.02
N ALA A 652 33.30 12.01 -14.52
CA ALA A 652 32.11 12.27 -13.70
C ALA A 652 32.47 13.15 -12.49
N ASP A 653 33.61 12.90 -11.83
CA ASP A 653 34.15 13.75 -10.76
C ASP A 653 34.59 15.15 -11.25
N VAL A 654 34.95 15.27 -12.53
CA VAL A 654 35.43 16.51 -13.15
C VAL A 654 34.28 17.39 -13.64
N PHE A 655 33.05 16.90 -13.73
CA PHE A 655 31.90 17.68 -14.20
C PHE A 655 30.66 17.66 -13.28
N CYS A 656 30.66 16.84 -12.22
CA CYS A 656 29.70 16.96 -11.12
C CYS A 656 30.08 18.13 -10.20
N GLU A 657 29.22 19.13 -10.03
CA GLU A 657 29.50 20.22 -9.08
C GLU A 657 29.45 19.69 -7.64
N GLU A 658 30.57 19.82 -6.91
CA GLU A 658 30.56 19.76 -5.45
C GLU A 658 29.63 20.85 -4.96
N GLU A 659 28.68 20.46 -4.11
CA GLU A 659 27.80 21.36 -3.40
C GLU A 659 28.65 22.40 -2.66
N ASP A 660 28.24 23.68 -2.72
CA ASP A 660 28.79 24.70 -1.82
C ASP A 660 28.73 24.13 -0.41
N VAL A 661 29.90 23.80 0.14
CA VAL A 661 30.07 23.31 1.50
C VAL A 661 29.62 24.44 2.41
N VAL A 662 28.34 24.42 2.76
CA VAL A 662 27.86 25.09 3.95
C VAL A 662 28.54 24.35 5.08
N THR A 663 29.50 25.00 5.71
CA THR A 663 30.10 24.52 6.94
C THR A 663 29.02 24.46 8.02
N PRO A 664 28.89 23.32 8.71
CA PRO A 664 28.81 23.38 10.15
C PRO A 664 30.08 22.74 10.71
N VAL A 665 30.85 23.57 11.41
CA VAL A 665 31.85 23.10 12.36
C VAL A 665 31.10 22.41 13.49
N ALA A 666 31.14 21.08 13.53
CA ALA A 666 31.21 20.27 14.75
C ALA A 666 31.50 18.82 14.36
N SER A 667 32.53 18.27 14.98
CA SER A 667 33.09 16.93 14.80
C SER A 667 32.03 15.83 14.63
N GLN A 668 32.06 15.12 13.50
CA GLN A 668 31.33 13.88 13.31
C GLN A 668 31.96 12.77 14.16
N GLU A 669 31.59 12.69 15.43
CA GLU A 669 31.75 11.48 16.21
C GLU A 669 30.57 10.54 15.92
N GLN A 670 30.77 9.61 14.98
CA GLN A 670 29.97 8.39 14.74
C GLN A 670 28.46 8.52 15.05
N LEU A 671 27.72 9.13 14.15
CA LEU A 671 26.25 9.09 14.16
C LEU A 671 25.78 7.65 13.88
N VAL A 672 24.71 7.23 14.56
CA VAL A 672 24.01 5.98 14.24
C VAL A 672 23.11 6.24 13.04
N ALA A 673 23.09 5.33 12.06
CA ALA A 673 22.31 5.50 10.84
C ALA A 673 20.82 5.73 11.17
N GLY A 674 20.24 6.82 10.64
CA GLY A 674 18.83 7.17 10.86
C GLY A 674 18.55 8.07 12.07
N LEU A 675 19.53 8.35 12.94
CA LEU A 675 19.36 9.21 14.12
C LEU A 675 20.15 10.52 14.01
N ASP A 676 19.59 11.60 14.57
CA ASP A 676 20.32 12.86 14.73
C ASP A 676 21.36 12.78 15.87
N LEU A 677 22.08 13.87 16.10
CA LEU A 677 23.16 13.90 17.10
C LEU A 677 22.66 13.70 18.53
N ALA A 678 21.49 14.24 18.87
CA ALA A 678 20.92 14.13 20.22
C ALA A 678 20.39 12.70 20.47
N HIS A 679 19.71 12.10 19.49
CA HIS A 679 19.19 10.75 19.60
C HIS A 679 20.29 9.68 19.49
N SER A 680 21.35 9.93 18.70
CA SER A 680 22.53 9.05 18.67
C SER A 680 23.28 9.05 20.01
N ALA A 681 23.38 10.21 20.67
CA ALA A 681 23.99 10.32 21.99
C ALA A 681 23.12 9.64 23.08
N LEU A 682 21.80 9.80 22.99
CA LEU A 682 20.84 9.13 23.86
C LEU A 682 20.93 7.59 23.71
N LEU A 683 20.92 7.05 22.48
CA LEU A 683 21.03 5.61 22.23
C LEU A 683 22.34 5.01 22.80
N LYS A 684 23.47 5.72 22.62
CA LYS A 684 24.76 5.30 23.18
C LYS A 684 24.75 5.27 24.71
N ALA A 685 24.11 6.25 25.36
CA ALA A 685 23.99 6.28 26.81
C ALA A 685 23.04 5.20 27.35
N LEU A 686 22.02 4.81 26.57
CA LEU A 686 21.11 3.72 26.93
C LEU A 686 21.77 2.34 26.87
N ALA A 687 22.85 2.19 26.09
CA ALA A 687 23.57 0.93 25.95
C ALA A 687 24.26 0.44 27.24
N ASP A 688 24.40 1.30 28.24
CA ASP A 688 25.05 0.98 29.52
C ASP A 688 24.23 0.01 30.41
N LYS A 689 22.89 -0.01 30.28
CA LYS A 689 22.00 -0.84 31.11
C LYS A 689 20.92 -1.51 30.26
N GLU A 690 20.53 -2.73 30.63
CA GLU A 690 19.47 -3.50 29.94
C GLU A 690 18.05 -3.06 30.34
N SER A 691 17.89 -2.45 31.52
CA SER A 691 16.62 -1.95 32.01
C SER A 691 16.78 -0.57 32.66
N TRP A 692 15.92 0.37 32.30
CA TRP A 692 15.90 1.74 32.80
C TRP A 692 14.57 2.04 33.50
N PRO A 693 14.57 2.45 34.79
CA PRO A 693 13.39 3.04 35.41
C PRO A 693 12.94 4.27 34.62
N ARG A 694 11.63 4.50 34.51
CA ARG A 694 11.11 5.62 33.70
C ARG A 694 11.70 6.98 34.11
N GLU A 695 11.83 7.22 35.40
CA GLU A 695 12.42 8.46 35.95
C GLU A 695 13.89 8.67 35.51
N GLU A 696 14.72 7.61 35.48
CA GLU A 696 16.11 7.71 35.01
C GLU A 696 16.20 7.95 33.50
N PHE A 697 15.26 7.39 32.72
CA PHE A 697 15.19 7.62 31.28
C PHE A 697 14.78 9.06 30.96
N GLU A 698 13.79 9.61 31.67
CA GLU A 698 13.35 11.00 31.50
C GLU A 698 14.47 11.99 31.78
N ASP A 699 15.23 11.77 32.86
CA ASP A 699 16.43 12.55 33.18
C ASP A 699 17.49 12.49 32.07
N LEU A 700 17.63 11.33 31.43
CA LEU A 700 18.62 11.11 30.37
C LEU A 700 18.19 11.76 29.06
N ALA A 701 16.91 11.68 28.69
CA ALA A 701 16.34 12.40 27.57
C ALA A 701 16.43 13.93 27.75
N ALA A 702 16.14 14.42 28.97
CA ALA A 702 16.22 15.84 29.30
C ALA A 702 17.64 16.41 29.18
N ARG A 703 18.69 15.63 29.51
CA ARG A 703 20.10 16.04 29.32
C ARG A 703 20.45 16.38 27.87
N TRP A 704 19.76 15.76 26.92
CA TRP A 704 19.95 15.98 25.49
C TRP A 704 18.88 16.88 24.86
N GLY A 705 18.01 17.49 25.68
CA GLY A 705 16.95 18.40 25.23
C GLY A 705 15.79 17.69 24.52
N LEU A 706 15.59 16.39 24.77
CA LEU A 706 14.58 15.57 24.12
C LEU A 706 13.37 15.35 25.03
N LEU A 707 12.18 15.28 24.44
CA LEU A 707 10.96 14.85 25.14
C LEU A 707 10.97 13.32 25.27
N PRO A 708 10.75 12.75 26.47
CA PRO A 708 10.93 11.31 26.71
C PRO A 708 10.14 10.40 25.76
N GLU A 709 8.84 10.65 25.62
CA GLU A 709 7.96 9.83 24.76
C GLU A 709 8.34 9.96 23.27
N GLY A 710 8.66 11.18 22.81
CA GLY A 710 9.09 11.40 21.43
C GLY A 710 10.47 10.79 21.14
N ALA A 711 11.35 10.75 22.14
CA ALA A 711 12.65 10.11 22.02
C ALA A 711 12.53 8.59 21.90
N LEU A 712 11.66 7.95 22.70
CA LEU A 712 11.37 6.52 22.59
C LEU A 712 10.79 6.17 21.22
N GLU A 713 9.86 6.97 20.72
CA GLU A 713 9.25 6.77 19.39
C GLU A 713 10.31 6.83 18.28
N ILE A 714 11.18 7.84 18.28
CA ILE A 714 12.23 8.01 17.28
C ILE A 714 13.29 6.89 17.35
N LEU A 715 13.66 6.45 18.56
CA LEU A 715 14.60 5.33 18.73
C LEU A 715 14.00 4.00 18.25
N ASN A 716 12.73 3.76 18.53
CA ASN A 716 12.01 2.59 18.04
C ASN A 716 11.83 2.65 16.51
N GLU A 717 11.50 3.80 15.95
CA GLU A 717 11.37 4.00 14.49
C GLU A 717 12.71 3.72 13.79
N ALA A 718 13.82 4.23 14.33
CA ALA A 718 15.15 3.92 13.81
C ALA A 718 15.50 2.42 13.90
N ALA A 719 15.13 1.76 15.00
CA ALA A 719 15.31 0.31 15.15
C ALA A 719 14.47 -0.50 14.15
N TRP A 720 13.24 -0.07 13.88
CA TRP A 720 12.38 -0.64 12.85
C TRP A 720 12.96 -0.45 11.44
N ASP A 721 13.56 0.70 11.16
CA ASP A 721 14.16 1.00 9.85
C ASP A 721 15.47 0.23 9.60
N SER A 722 16.27 -0.02 10.64
CA SER A 722 17.56 -0.73 10.52
C SER A 722 17.45 -2.24 10.70
N VAL A 723 16.72 -2.70 11.73
CA VAL A 723 16.69 -4.11 12.18
C VAL A 723 15.32 -4.76 11.97
N GLY A 724 14.26 -3.96 11.80
CA GLY A 724 12.91 -4.49 11.58
C GLY A 724 12.20 -4.97 12.84
N GLU A 725 12.67 -4.56 14.02
CA GLU A 725 12.05 -4.80 15.34
C GLU A 725 12.16 -3.53 16.21
N ALA A 726 11.28 -3.39 17.21
CA ALA A 726 11.33 -2.27 18.14
C ALA A 726 12.48 -2.45 19.15
N LEU A 727 13.14 -1.36 19.53
CA LEU A 727 14.20 -1.37 20.55
C LEU A 727 13.64 -1.65 21.96
N CYS A 728 12.47 -1.10 22.31
CA CYS A 728 11.83 -1.29 23.61
C CYS A 728 10.32 -0.99 23.58
N GLY A 729 9.59 -1.47 24.58
CA GLY A 729 8.15 -1.19 24.76
C GLY A 729 7.87 -0.18 25.87
N ASP A 730 6.60 0.23 26.01
CA ASP A 730 6.14 1.27 26.96
C ASP A 730 6.02 0.81 28.43
N GLU A 731 6.59 -0.35 28.76
CA GLU A 731 6.55 -0.94 30.10
C GLU A 731 7.50 -0.21 31.06
N ASP A 732 7.17 -0.18 32.36
CA ASP A 732 8.04 0.35 33.43
C ASP A 732 8.54 -0.82 34.31
N PRO A 733 9.86 -1.08 34.39
CA PRO A 733 10.96 -0.35 33.75
C PRO A 733 11.08 -0.63 32.25
N ILE A 734 11.59 0.36 31.50
CA ILE A 734 11.85 0.28 30.07
C ILE A 734 12.96 -0.75 29.84
N ARG A 735 12.65 -1.83 29.12
CA ARG A 735 13.60 -2.91 28.80
C ARG A 735 14.06 -2.79 27.35
N LEU A 736 15.38 -2.74 27.16
CA LEU A 736 16.00 -2.65 25.83
C LEU A 736 16.28 -4.05 25.30
N ASP A 737 15.92 -4.30 24.04
CA ASP A 737 16.35 -5.50 23.33
C ASP A 737 17.82 -5.35 22.89
N ARG A 738 18.70 -6.16 23.46
CA ARG A 738 20.15 -6.09 23.19
C ARG A 738 20.51 -6.53 21.78
N THR A 739 19.77 -7.47 21.20
CA THR A 739 20.04 -7.94 19.84
C THR A 739 19.75 -6.82 18.84
N VAL A 740 18.62 -6.14 19.02
CA VAL A 740 18.26 -4.96 18.22
C VAL A 740 19.27 -3.83 18.42
N LEU A 741 19.65 -3.54 19.67
CA LEU A 741 20.60 -2.48 19.99
C LEU A 741 22.00 -2.70 19.37
N GLU A 742 22.53 -3.94 19.41
CA GLU A 742 23.84 -4.26 18.84
C GLU A 742 23.85 -4.17 17.30
N GLU A 743 22.76 -4.60 16.66
CA GLU A 743 22.60 -4.48 15.20
C GLU A 743 22.43 -3.02 14.75
N MET A 744 21.85 -2.14 15.58
CA MET A 744 21.79 -0.70 15.29
C MET A 744 23.17 -0.01 15.27
N PHE A 745 24.19 -0.56 15.94
CA PHE A 745 25.55 -0.01 15.96
C PHE A 745 26.47 -0.58 14.87
N THR A 746 25.97 -1.52 14.06
CA THR A 746 26.72 -2.21 12.99
C THR A 746 26.41 -1.56 11.64
#